data_AF-A0A946HDA5-F1
#
_entry.id   AF-A0A946HDA5-F1
#
_cell.length_a   1.000
_cell.length_b   1.000
_cell.length_c   1.000
_cell.angle_alpha   90.00
_cell.angle_beta   90.00
_cell.angle_gamma   90.00
#
_symmetry.space_group_name_H-M   'P 1'
#
loop_
_entity.id
_entity.type
_entity.pdbx_description
1 polymer ?
#
loop_
_entity_poly.entity_id
_entity_poly.type
_entity_poly.pdbx_seq_one_letter_code
_entity_poly.pdbx_strand_id
1 'polypeptide(L)'
;MYLTLILSSLLFVAPAEIPSGNEPHLDAEVLLNPSTGAISWRATVKRLGGLQTHFDFPLHSGLTPQLESAGSLTQIRDAAAVGSGATLDPQRPVSRRWWRVEFEDQESSPVILRASGVIQEQLTQVGSGAGKSFSATPGTIEEKGVFLGGATSWLPLQEETRFTFSLEVDLPAGWTAVSQGTREVVSSEADRSIVRWRSEKDKPQEEIFLIAARFHEYRKVTAQVEAQVFLREDEPNLAAKYLEATVQYVEMYSKLIGPYPYSKFALVENFWESGYGMPSFTLLGPQVIRLPFILRSSYPHEVLHNWWGNSVYVDYPSGNWCEGLTAYLADHLMKEGEGRGAEYRRDVLKKFGSYVQEGLDFPLRDFRSRHSGASEAVGYGKCLMLWHMIRLKVGEEAFKKGLQEFYSSYSFRSASFEDIAASIGEVAGIKLVDWMKSWIETTGAPDFQLTVESGGASSRIVIEQVQEQGPYPVRVPVQIQLKSSPGWLQEVVEFSANEAGIIPRQQSFEVEHSLAAVRVDPLFDVFRRLDSSETPPTIGDIFGASSQLIILPSQSPRLSAWRELAESWASSGDVQIILDRELNEISDGTAIWFLGEPILPEEYRALLTEIQEKGASEQFTLASSLWNLPDMKQSSEKAPLRQQDHCGIQVARQSGKENSTMGWIRCYREAAIPGLARKLPHYGKYSYLLFEGDEPTNVGKGEWSTGSSPLSWTAEDVSVEAIVDSREPLARPGPVLDGDRMISDVRWLADPQLEGRENGSVGLEQATQWVANRFEEIGLQPAAPDGSYFDPWSESAEIVGEKRTVPLRNVIGMIPGTDETLSGQSVVVLAHVDHLGRGWPDVRSGNEGKIHPGADDNASGVAVMLETARILAGTHRPARSVIFVATSAEEWGLRGARRYIESMEQWPAERAISVISIDAVGRLSEGKLLALGIGTATEWIHIARGVGFTTGVAATAVNDDPGGSDQVPFHALGVPGIQLTTGAHDDYHRPGDTADKVDTAGMVEVAIWLREALLYLSDRTEPLTSTLDGAAGTETTAPTAGRRVFLGTIPDFADTGPGVRIEGVVEDSPAQAAGLREGDRLLSLDGTAIEDLRGYSNLLKQLEAGDTVLLVIERKDDTFEVNVVLNKR
;
A
#
# COMPACT_ATOMS: atom_id res chain seq x y z
N MET A 1 47.58 34.78 -47.72
CA MET A 1 47.18 36.09 -47.15
C MET A 1 46.42 35.78 -45.86
N TYR A 2 47.11 36.05 -44.75
CA TYR A 2 46.92 35.74 -43.33
C TYR A 2 45.68 34.97 -42.83
N LEU A 3 45.95 33.73 -42.41
CA LEU A 3 45.18 32.90 -41.47
C LEU A 3 46.14 32.55 -40.32
N THR A 4 45.95 33.09 -39.11
CA THR A 4 46.70 32.67 -37.90
C THR A 4 45.85 32.90 -36.63
N LEU A 5 45.97 31.94 -35.70
CA LEU A 5 45.53 31.81 -34.30
C LEU A 5 45.19 33.08 -33.49
N ILE A 6 44.26 32.93 -32.52
CA ILE A 6 44.35 33.22 -31.05
C ILE A 6 43.02 32.73 -30.42
N LEU A 7 42.98 31.67 -29.57
CA LEU A 7 43.16 31.64 -28.10
C LEU A 7 42.11 32.43 -27.28
N SER A 8 41.10 31.73 -26.75
CA SER A 8 40.22 32.16 -25.64
C SER A 8 39.84 30.91 -24.82
N SER A 9 40.73 30.46 -23.92
CA SER A 9 40.64 30.69 -22.46
C SER A 9 39.65 29.75 -21.75
N LEU A 10 40.14 28.53 -21.50
CA LEU A 10 39.78 27.70 -20.35
C LEU A 10 39.86 28.54 -19.07
N LEU A 11 38.71 28.81 -18.46
CA LEU A 11 38.65 29.10 -17.03
C LEU A 11 38.63 27.75 -16.31
N PHE A 12 39.81 27.18 -16.10
CA PHE A 12 39.99 26.17 -15.07
C PHE A 12 39.71 26.84 -13.73
N VAL A 13 38.54 26.55 -13.15
CA VAL A 13 38.31 26.76 -11.72
C VAL A 13 39.36 25.92 -10.98
N ALA A 14 40.00 26.51 -9.98
CA ALA A 14 40.99 25.81 -9.17
C ALA A 14 40.42 24.46 -8.66
N PRO A 15 41.23 23.39 -8.58
CA PRO A 15 40.78 22.13 -8.00
C PRO A 15 40.25 22.40 -6.59
N ALA A 16 38.96 22.14 -6.39
CA ALA A 16 38.35 22.20 -5.07
C ALA A 16 39.14 21.32 -4.10
N GLU A 17 39.34 21.78 -2.87
CA GLU A 17 40.03 21.00 -1.83
C GLU A 17 39.41 19.60 -1.72
N ILE A 18 40.20 18.58 -2.07
CA ILE A 18 39.81 17.16 -2.06
C ILE A 18 39.91 16.62 -0.63
N PRO A 19 38.92 15.85 -0.14
CA PRO A 19 38.99 15.25 1.20
C PRO A 19 40.17 14.29 1.35
N SER A 20 40.83 14.34 2.51
CA SER A 20 42.04 13.59 2.88
C SER A 20 41.81 12.10 3.26
N GLY A 21 40.89 11.41 2.59
CA GLY A 21 40.62 9.98 2.85
C GLY A 21 41.70 9.06 2.26
N ASN A 22 41.76 7.80 2.71
CA ASN A 22 42.69 6.75 2.23
C ASN A 22 42.11 5.87 1.09
N GLU A 23 40.92 6.18 0.58
CA GLU A 23 40.22 5.41 -0.47
C GLU A 23 40.41 6.01 -1.88
N PRO A 24 40.51 5.19 -2.95
CA PRO A 24 40.58 5.68 -4.33
C PRO A 24 39.47 6.69 -4.66
N HIS A 25 39.82 7.74 -5.42
CA HIS A 25 38.86 8.79 -5.82
C HIS A 25 38.92 9.05 -7.31
N LEU A 26 37.74 9.13 -7.95
CA LEU A 26 37.57 9.46 -9.35
C LEU A 26 36.94 10.85 -9.52
N ASP A 27 37.59 11.74 -10.25
CA ASP A 27 36.99 13.00 -10.69
C ASP A 27 36.79 12.96 -12.21
N ALA A 28 35.54 13.01 -12.68
CA ALA A 28 35.19 12.82 -14.08
C ALA A 28 34.37 14.00 -14.63
N GLU A 29 34.85 14.58 -15.72
CA GLU A 29 34.13 15.55 -16.56
C GLU A 29 33.59 14.82 -17.79
N VAL A 30 32.28 14.84 -18.01
CA VAL A 30 31.59 14.07 -19.05
C VAL A 30 30.81 15.02 -19.94
N LEU A 31 30.97 14.88 -21.25
CA LEU A 31 30.16 15.54 -22.27
C LEU A 31 29.30 14.48 -22.97
N LEU A 32 27.98 14.68 -22.94
CA LEU A 32 27.00 13.78 -23.55
C LEU A 32 26.29 14.45 -24.73
N ASN A 33 26.16 13.72 -25.83
CA ASN A 33 25.30 14.09 -26.94
C ASN A 33 24.25 12.99 -27.23
N PRO A 34 23.07 13.05 -26.58
CA PRO A 34 22.01 12.07 -26.73
C PRO A 34 21.52 11.86 -28.17
N SER A 35 21.56 12.90 -29.02
CA SER A 35 21.10 12.81 -30.42
C SER A 35 21.97 11.92 -31.32
N THR A 36 23.21 11.66 -30.90
CA THR A 36 24.19 10.87 -31.68
C THR A 36 24.68 9.63 -30.91
N GLY A 37 24.25 9.47 -29.66
CA GLY A 37 24.79 8.47 -28.73
C GLY A 37 26.26 8.70 -28.34
N ALA A 38 26.81 9.86 -28.67
CA ALA A 38 28.21 10.16 -28.42
C ALA A 38 28.45 10.56 -26.96
N ILE A 39 29.58 10.10 -26.43
CA ILE A 39 30.10 10.45 -25.11
C ILE A 39 31.59 10.74 -25.24
N SER A 40 32.05 11.75 -24.50
CA SER A 40 33.46 11.94 -24.21
C SER A 40 33.64 12.29 -22.75
N TRP A 41 34.71 11.82 -22.13
CA TRP A 41 35.03 12.16 -20.76
C TRP A 41 36.52 12.37 -20.56
N ARG A 42 36.84 13.15 -19.52
CA ARG A 42 38.17 13.32 -18.95
C ARG A 42 38.11 12.93 -17.48
N ALA A 43 38.88 11.93 -17.08
CA ALA A 43 38.83 11.34 -15.76
C ALA A 43 40.19 11.41 -15.08
N THR A 44 40.20 11.86 -13.83
CA THR A 44 41.35 11.93 -12.94
C THR A 44 41.20 10.86 -11.86
N VAL A 45 42.04 9.84 -11.91
CA VAL A 45 42.09 8.75 -10.91
C VAL A 45 43.16 9.10 -9.87
N LYS A 46 42.72 9.45 -8.66
CA LYS A 46 43.59 9.64 -7.50
C LYS A 46 43.73 8.32 -6.75
N ARG A 47 44.98 7.94 -6.46
CA ARG A 47 45.31 6.67 -5.81
C ARG A 47 45.93 6.94 -4.46
N LEU A 48 45.59 6.10 -3.50
CA LEU A 48 46.14 6.16 -2.15
C LEU A 48 46.86 4.85 -1.85
N GLY A 49 48.17 4.95 -1.59
CA GLY A 49 49.01 3.97 -0.91
C GLY A 49 49.12 2.56 -1.54
N GLY A 50 50.24 2.29 -2.22
CA GLY A 50 50.66 0.93 -2.58
C GLY A 50 51.85 0.92 -3.55
N LEU A 51 52.66 -0.14 -3.53
CA LEU A 51 53.79 -0.36 -4.46
C LEU A 51 53.33 -0.68 -5.91
N GLN A 52 52.07 -0.43 -6.26
CA GLN A 52 51.56 -0.71 -7.60
C GLN A 52 52.11 0.31 -8.59
N THR A 53 52.74 -0.19 -9.65
CA THR A 53 53.26 0.60 -10.78
C THR A 53 52.34 0.55 -12.01
N HIS A 54 51.23 -0.20 -11.91
CA HIS A 54 50.21 -0.31 -12.93
C HIS A 54 48.82 -0.59 -12.33
N PHE A 55 47.77 -0.31 -13.08
CA PHE A 55 46.42 -0.85 -12.83
C PHE A 55 45.74 -1.21 -14.15
N ASP A 56 44.84 -2.20 -14.08
CA ASP A 56 44.09 -2.72 -15.23
C ASP A 56 42.62 -2.31 -15.11
N PHE A 57 42.00 -1.93 -16.22
CA PHE A 57 40.57 -1.59 -16.26
C PHE A 57 39.92 -2.06 -17.57
N PRO A 58 38.67 -2.56 -17.53
CA PRO A 58 37.85 -2.76 -18.72
C PRO A 58 37.27 -1.44 -19.22
N LEU A 59 37.13 -1.30 -20.53
CA LEU A 59 36.42 -0.18 -21.15
C LEU A 59 35.52 -0.67 -22.29
N HIS A 60 34.33 -0.10 -22.40
CA HIS A 60 33.40 -0.33 -23.50
C HIS A 60 34.12 -0.25 -24.85
N SER A 61 33.91 -1.22 -25.74
CA SER A 61 34.64 -1.29 -27.01
C SER A 61 34.29 -0.16 -27.96
N GLY A 62 33.15 0.50 -27.78
CA GLY A 62 32.78 1.75 -28.46
C GLY A 62 33.62 2.98 -28.05
N LEU A 63 34.42 2.90 -26.98
CA LEU A 63 35.27 3.98 -26.49
C LEU A 63 36.75 3.77 -26.84
N THR A 64 37.46 4.86 -27.08
CA THR A 64 38.91 4.86 -27.31
C THR A 64 39.63 5.70 -26.25
N PRO A 65 40.38 5.09 -25.31
CA PRO A 65 41.07 5.81 -24.25
C PRO A 65 42.41 6.38 -24.71
N GLN A 66 42.83 7.47 -24.07
CA GLN A 66 44.12 8.13 -24.23
C GLN A 66 44.62 8.58 -22.86
N LEU A 67 45.92 8.39 -22.60
CA LEU A 67 46.58 8.84 -21.38
C LEU A 67 47.09 10.29 -21.56
N GLU A 68 46.72 11.19 -20.65
CA GLU A 68 47.21 12.58 -20.62
C GLU A 68 48.33 12.80 -19.58
N SER A 69 48.40 11.96 -18.53
CA SER A 69 49.48 11.98 -17.54
C SER A 69 50.73 11.22 -18.01
N ALA A 70 51.85 11.37 -17.30
CA ALA A 70 53.07 10.59 -17.58
C ALA A 70 52.84 9.08 -17.35
N GLY A 71 53.38 8.25 -18.24
CA GLY A 71 53.22 6.79 -18.20
C GLY A 71 53.00 6.15 -19.57
N SER A 72 52.51 4.91 -19.58
CA SER A 72 52.14 4.16 -20.78
C SER A 72 50.71 3.63 -20.64
N LEU A 73 49.99 3.53 -21.77
CA LEU A 73 48.67 2.93 -21.85
C LEU A 73 48.72 1.82 -22.90
N THR A 74 48.47 0.58 -22.50
CA THR A 74 48.54 -0.58 -23.38
C THR A 74 47.25 -1.40 -23.31
N GLN A 75 46.78 -1.88 -24.45
CA GLN A 75 45.68 -2.85 -24.47
C GLN A 75 46.27 -4.23 -24.15
N ILE A 76 45.74 -4.90 -23.12
CA ILE A 76 46.31 -6.14 -22.57
C ILE A 76 45.48 -7.39 -22.84
N ARG A 77 44.20 -7.26 -23.22
CA ARG A 77 43.34 -8.38 -23.63
C ARG A 77 42.35 -7.95 -24.72
N ASP A 78 42.15 -8.80 -25.73
CA ASP A 78 41.08 -8.65 -26.74
C ASP A 78 39.70 -9.01 -26.19
N ALA A 79 38.65 -8.66 -26.94
CA ALA A 79 37.25 -8.53 -26.52
C ALA A 79 36.48 -9.81 -26.09
N ALA A 80 37.13 -10.80 -25.46
CA ALA A 80 36.54 -12.12 -25.23
C ALA A 80 36.70 -12.67 -23.81
N ALA A 81 36.71 -11.82 -22.78
CA ALA A 81 36.51 -12.27 -21.40
C ALA A 81 35.20 -11.70 -20.88
N VAL A 82 34.14 -12.50 -20.95
CA VAL A 82 32.98 -12.34 -20.07
C VAL A 82 33.53 -12.60 -18.67
N GLY A 83 33.84 -11.54 -17.92
CA GLY A 83 34.27 -11.65 -16.54
C GLY A 83 33.18 -12.29 -15.70
N SER A 84 33.56 -12.84 -14.55
CA SER A 84 32.65 -13.44 -13.55
C SER A 84 32.52 -12.56 -12.30
N GLY A 85 32.75 -11.25 -12.44
CA GLY A 85 32.57 -10.27 -11.36
C GLY A 85 31.11 -10.16 -10.93
N ALA A 86 30.89 -9.92 -9.64
CA ALA A 86 29.58 -9.91 -8.99
C ALA A 86 28.58 -8.86 -9.52
N THR A 87 29.06 -7.86 -10.27
CA THR A 87 28.27 -6.76 -10.87
C THR A 87 27.97 -6.96 -12.37
N LEU A 88 28.34 -8.10 -12.93
CA LEU A 88 28.10 -8.41 -14.33
C LEU A 88 26.75 -9.08 -14.47
N ASP A 89 25.85 -8.48 -15.25
CA ASP A 89 24.69 -9.18 -15.77
C ASP A 89 25.18 -10.26 -16.74
N PRO A 90 25.25 -11.54 -16.31
CA PRO A 90 25.83 -12.59 -17.13
C PRO A 90 24.94 -12.93 -18.32
N GLN A 91 23.70 -12.41 -18.33
CA GLN A 91 22.76 -12.60 -19.42
C GLN A 91 22.94 -11.56 -20.53
N ARG A 92 23.67 -10.46 -20.29
CA ARG A 92 23.78 -9.31 -21.21
C ARG A 92 25.23 -8.80 -21.32
N PRO A 93 26.12 -9.57 -21.99
CA PRO A 93 27.51 -9.20 -22.12
C PRO A 93 27.69 -7.96 -23.00
N VAL A 94 28.55 -7.04 -22.57
CA VAL A 94 29.01 -5.90 -23.37
C VAL A 94 30.37 -6.23 -23.97
N SER A 95 30.62 -5.80 -25.20
CA SER A 95 31.94 -5.89 -25.80
C SER A 95 32.89 -4.90 -25.12
N ARG A 96 33.98 -5.39 -24.52
CA ARG A 96 34.94 -4.58 -23.74
C ARG A 96 36.36 -4.83 -24.19
N ARG A 97 37.23 -3.84 -24.03
CA ARG A 97 38.69 -3.96 -24.20
C ARG A 97 39.37 -3.71 -22.86
N TRP A 98 40.37 -4.51 -22.54
CA TRP A 98 41.13 -4.34 -21.29
C TRP A 98 42.37 -3.51 -21.52
N TRP A 99 42.56 -2.52 -20.66
CA TRP A 99 43.65 -1.57 -20.74
C TRP A 99 44.47 -1.62 -19.45
N ARG A 100 45.78 -1.47 -19.60
CA ARG A 100 46.73 -1.31 -18.51
C ARG A 100 47.33 0.08 -18.58
N VAL A 101 47.28 0.82 -17.47
CA VAL A 101 48.04 2.05 -17.28
C VAL A 101 49.28 1.72 -16.47
N GLU A 102 50.46 1.98 -17.01
CA GLU A 102 51.73 1.93 -16.29
C GLU A 102 52.21 3.36 -16.01
N PHE A 103 52.83 3.60 -14.86
CA PHE A 103 53.24 4.93 -14.42
C PHE A 103 54.54 4.86 -13.63
N GLU A 104 55.36 5.89 -13.76
CA GLU A 104 56.75 5.90 -13.32
C GLU A 104 56.94 6.20 -11.82
N ASP A 105 55.95 6.81 -11.16
CA ASP A 105 56.07 7.36 -9.81
C ASP A 105 55.23 6.58 -8.79
N GLN A 106 55.84 6.26 -7.64
CA GLN A 106 55.19 5.58 -6.51
C GLN A 106 54.50 6.57 -5.55
N GLU A 107 54.69 7.88 -5.75
CA GLU A 107 53.96 8.92 -5.03
C GLU A 107 52.60 9.22 -5.65
N SER A 108 51.73 9.88 -4.87
CA SER A 108 50.30 10.17 -5.07
C SER A 108 49.90 11.00 -6.31
N SER A 109 50.71 11.00 -7.37
CA SER A 109 50.44 11.70 -8.63
C SER A 109 49.18 11.11 -9.30
N PRO A 110 48.20 11.96 -9.68
CA PRO A 110 46.96 11.50 -10.29
C PRO A 110 47.18 11.01 -11.72
N VAL A 111 46.47 9.94 -12.10
CA VAL A 111 46.42 9.47 -13.49
C VAL A 111 45.28 10.17 -14.22
N ILE A 112 45.57 10.76 -15.38
CA ILE A 112 44.57 11.48 -16.17
C ILE A 112 44.35 10.73 -17.48
N LEU A 113 43.12 10.30 -17.70
CA LEU A 113 42.67 9.59 -18.89
C LEU A 113 41.58 10.40 -19.58
N ARG A 114 41.49 10.30 -20.90
CA ARG A 114 40.30 10.72 -21.64
C ARG A 114 39.84 9.60 -22.56
N ALA A 115 38.54 9.52 -22.81
CA ALA A 115 38.02 8.69 -23.88
C ALA A 115 36.87 9.37 -24.60
N SER A 116 36.65 8.98 -25.84
CA SER A 116 35.50 9.41 -26.64
C SER A 116 35.00 8.27 -27.51
N GLY A 117 33.70 8.26 -27.80
CA GLY A 117 33.09 7.25 -28.66
C GLY A 117 31.57 7.30 -28.62
N VAL A 118 30.94 6.17 -28.95
CA VAL A 118 29.49 5.99 -28.98
C VAL A 118 29.11 4.77 -28.13
N ILE A 119 28.03 4.88 -27.35
CA ILE A 119 27.45 3.79 -26.57
C ILE A 119 25.94 3.74 -26.86
N GLN A 120 25.49 2.68 -27.53
CA GLN A 120 24.09 2.50 -27.93
C GLN A 120 23.71 1.01 -27.91
N GLU A 121 23.75 0.39 -26.74
CA GLU A 121 23.36 -1.01 -26.59
C GLU A 121 21.84 -1.15 -26.61
N GLN A 122 21.35 -2.06 -27.45
CA GLN A 122 19.92 -2.25 -27.68
C GLN A 122 19.21 -2.77 -26.43
N LEU A 123 17.96 -2.35 -26.25
CA LEU A 123 17.05 -2.97 -25.30
C LEU A 123 16.75 -4.40 -25.74
N THR A 124 17.00 -5.36 -24.85
CA THR A 124 16.74 -6.78 -25.07
C THR A 124 15.65 -7.27 -24.12
N GLN A 125 14.78 -8.17 -24.59
CA GLN A 125 13.81 -8.84 -23.72
C GLN A 125 14.47 -9.94 -22.93
N VAL A 126 14.11 -10.04 -21.65
CA VAL A 126 14.73 -10.94 -20.68
C VAL A 126 13.64 -11.80 -20.05
N GLY A 127 13.82 -13.12 -20.11
CA GLY A 127 12.97 -14.12 -19.49
C GLY A 127 12.72 -15.32 -20.40
N SER A 128 12.92 -16.54 -19.88
CA SER A 128 12.46 -17.79 -20.48
C SER A 128 11.39 -18.41 -19.57
N GLY A 129 10.13 -18.30 -19.97
CA GLY A 129 8.99 -18.85 -19.23
C GLY A 129 7.72 -18.04 -19.41
N ALA A 130 6.57 -18.69 -19.30
CA ALA A 130 5.25 -18.11 -19.52
C ALA A 130 5.02 -16.88 -18.61
N GLY A 131 5.19 -15.68 -19.18
CA GLY A 131 4.46 -14.49 -18.71
C GLY A 131 5.23 -13.35 -18.03
N LYS A 132 6.56 -13.24 -18.01
CA LYS A 132 7.20 -11.95 -17.63
C LYS A 132 8.48 -11.71 -18.42
N SER A 133 8.37 -11.07 -19.59
CA SER A 133 9.52 -10.49 -20.27
C SER A 133 9.70 -9.04 -19.82
N PHE A 134 10.90 -8.70 -19.33
CA PHE A 134 11.29 -7.31 -19.06
C PHE A 134 12.32 -6.87 -20.08
N SER A 135 12.26 -5.61 -20.51
CA SER A 135 13.28 -5.05 -21.38
C SER A 135 14.42 -4.49 -20.54
N ALA A 136 15.66 -4.72 -20.97
CA ALA A 136 16.82 -4.16 -20.29
C ALA A 136 17.98 -3.96 -21.24
N THR A 137 18.90 -3.06 -20.88
CA THR A 137 20.10 -2.74 -21.63
C THR A 137 21.27 -2.65 -20.65
N PRO A 138 22.48 -3.10 -21.05
CA PRO A 138 23.67 -2.91 -20.23
C PRO A 138 24.22 -1.48 -20.30
N GLY A 139 23.68 -0.60 -21.17
CA GLY A 139 24.01 0.82 -21.23
C GLY A 139 23.68 1.46 -22.58
N THR A 140 22.94 2.57 -22.60
CA THR A 140 22.59 3.28 -23.85
C THR A 140 22.55 4.79 -23.69
N ILE A 141 22.85 5.50 -24.78
CA ILE A 141 22.79 6.96 -24.91
C ILE A 141 21.92 7.27 -26.14
N GLU A 142 20.70 7.74 -25.92
CA GLU A 142 19.73 8.03 -26.98
C GLU A 142 18.93 9.30 -26.67
N GLU A 143 18.27 9.86 -27.69
CA GLU A 143 17.43 11.07 -27.53
C GLU A 143 16.27 10.87 -26.53
N LYS A 144 15.81 9.63 -26.35
CA LYS A 144 14.79 9.30 -25.35
C LYS A 144 15.34 9.38 -23.92
N GLY A 145 16.63 9.12 -23.72
CA GLY A 145 17.28 9.14 -22.41
C GLY A 145 18.62 8.42 -22.41
N VAL A 146 19.33 8.54 -21.30
CA VAL A 146 20.63 7.94 -21.05
C VAL A 146 20.51 7.02 -19.83
N PHE A 147 21.06 5.81 -19.96
CA PHE A 147 21.30 4.89 -18.87
C PHE A 147 22.71 4.33 -19.00
N LEU A 148 23.57 4.62 -18.03
CA LEU A 148 24.91 4.04 -17.93
C LEU A 148 25.12 3.53 -16.51
N GLY A 149 25.63 2.31 -16.37
CA GLY A 149 26.00 1.70 -15.09
C GLY A 149 27.37 1.03 -15.16
N GLY A 150 27.82 0.39 -14.09
CA GLY A 150 29.12 -0.29 -14.02
C GLY A 150 29.27 -1.39 -15.09
N ALA A 151 28.18 -2.12 -15.37
CA ALA A 151 28.15 -3.14 -16.42
C ALA A 151 28.42 -2.59 -17.84
N THR A 152 28.24 -1.30 -18.07
CA THR A 152 28.60 -0.66 -19.35
C THR A 152 30.13 -0.52 -19.50
N SER A 153 30.88 -0.50 -18.40
CA SER A 153 32.33 -0.18 -18.38
C SER A 153 32.63 1.13 -19.13
N TRP A 154 31.83 2.16 -18.86
CA TRP A 154 31.92 3.45 -19.55
C TRP A 154 33.01 4.38 -18.97
N LEU A 155 33.54 4.08 -17.78
CA LEU A 155 34.63 4.77 -17.10
C LEU A 155 35.81 3.83 -16.79
N PRO A 156 37.02 4.36 -16.56
CA PRO A 156 38.24 3.54 -16.36
C PRO A 156 38.36 3.05 -14.91
N LEU A 157 37.40 2.24 -14.46
CA LEU A 157 37.33 1.71 -13.10
C LEU A 157 37.93 0.30 -13.03
N GLN A 158 38.72 0.03 -11.99
CA GLN A 158 39.22 -1.31 -11.71
C GLN A 158 38.09 -2.17 -11.12
N GLU A 159 37.92 -3.40 -11.61
CA GLU A 159 36.93 -4.33 -11.05
C GLU A 159 37.21 -4.61 -9.57
N GLU A 160 36.15 -4.85 -8.79
CA GLU A 160 36.20 -5.17 -7.35
C GLU A 160 36.86 -4.10 -6.46
N THR A 161 37.09 -2.89 -7.01
CA THR A 161 37.65 -1.75 -6.27
C THR A 161 36.54 -0.76 -5.95
N ARG A 162 36.42 -0.38 -4.68
CA ARG A 162 35.51 0.69 -4.28
C ARG A 162 36.20 2.05 -4.31
N PHE A 163 35.43 3.08 -4.61
CA PHE A 163 35.95 4.42 -4.79
C PHE A 163 34.91 5.46 -4.39
N THR A 164 35.37 6.67 -4.08
CA THR A 164 34.52 7.86 -4.05
C THR A 164 34.62 8.58 -5.40
N PHE A 165 33.62 9.40 -5.76
CA PHE A 165 33.64 10.09 -7.03
C PHE A 165 33.08 11.52 -7.00
N SER A 166 33.53 12.31 -7.97
CA SER A 166 32.96 13.57 -8.43
C SER A 166 32.66 13.40 -9.93
N LEU A 167 31.44 13.71 -10.34
CA LEU A 167 30.94 13.54 -11.70
C LEU A 167 30.29 14.83 -12.17
N GLU A 168 30.93 15.52 -13.09
CA GLU A 168 30.37 16.66 -13.80
C GLU A 168 29.88 16.22 -15.19
N VAL A 169 28.66 16.61 -15.54
CA VAL A 169 28.02 16.22 -16.80
C VAL A 169 27.54 17.46 -17.55
N ASP A 170 28.10 17.70 -18.73
CA ASP A 170 27.67 18.70 -19.71
C ASP A 170 26.67 18.05 -20.69
N LEU A 171 25.48 18.65 -20.77
CA LEU A 171 24.28 18.15 -21.45
C LEU A 171 23.66 19.24 -22.34
N PRO A 172 22.84 18.88 -23.35
CA PRO A 172 22.03 19.85 -24.08
C PRO A 172 21.07 20.65 -23.18
N ALA A 173 20.69 21.86 -23.59
CA ALA A 173 19.68 22.65 -22.88
C ALA A 173 18.38 21.87 -22.61
N GLY A 174 17.84 22.01 -21.40
CA GLY A 174 16.63 21.34 -20.93
C GLY A 174 16.81 19.88 -20.48
N TRP A 175 18.02 19.31 -20.63
CA TRP A 175 18.37 18.04 -20.01
C TRP A 175 18.93 18.25 -18.61
N THR A 176 18.78 17.22 -17.78
CA THR A 176 19.41 17.10 -16.46
C THR A 176 19.92 15.66 -16.30
N ALA A 177 20.78 15.45 -15.32
CA ALA A 177 21.33 14.13 -14.99
C ALA A 177 21.15 13.80 -13.52
N VAL A 178 20.98 12.52 -13.23
CA VAL A 178 20.90 11.93 -11.91
C VAL A 178 21.99 10.88 -11.75
N SER A 179 22.71 10.96 -10.64
CA SER A 179 23.69 9.98 -10.20
C SER A 179 23.56 9.75 -8.69
N GLN A 180 24.43 8.92 -8.12
CA GLN A 180 24.48 8.69 -6.68
C GLN A 180 25.05 9.91 -5.94
N GLY A 181 24.66 10.07 -4.66
CA GLY A 181 25.24 11.07 -3.75
C GLY A 181 24.58 12.44 -3.83
N THR A 182 25.33 13.50 -3.50
CA THR A 182 24.82 14.87 -3.37
C THR A 182 25.00 15.65 -4.68
N ARG A 183 23.99 16.47 -5.03
CA ARG A 183 24.03 17.38 -6.19
C ARG A 183 24.60 18.74 -5.75
N GLU A 184 25.70 19.19 -6.36
CA GLU A 184 26.40 20.41 -5.93
C GLU A 184 26.11 21.63 -6.82
N VAL A 185 26.09 21.43 -8.14
CA VAL A 185 26.01 22.53 -9.12
C VAL A 185 24.97 22.20 -10.18
N VAL A 186 24.11 23.17 -10.45
CA VAL A 186 23.24 23.21 -11.63
C VAL A 186 23.46 24.57 -12.28
N SER A 187 24.18 24.60 -13.40
CA SER A 187 24.24 25.79 -14.23
C SER A 187 23.56 25.48 -15.56
N SER A 188 22.46 26.17 -15.83
CA SER A 188 21.81 26.14 -17.13
C SER A 188 22.17 27.43 -17.86
N GLU A 189 22.95 27.30 -18.93
CA GLU A 189 23.19 28.35 -19.91
C GLU A 189 22.14 28.22 -21.04
N ALA A 190 22.10 29.18 -21.96
CA ALA A 190 21.06 29.22 -23.01
C ALA A 190 21.08 27.99 -23.94
N ASP A 191 22.23 27.34 -24.09
CA ASP A 191 22.48 26.24 -25.02
C ASP A 191 22.91 24.91 -24.35
N ARG A 192 23.23 24.93 -23.06
CA ARG A 192 23.72 23.75 -22.31
C ARG A 192 23.30 23.73 -20.84
N SER A 193 23.27 22.53 -20.27
CA SER A 193 23.05 22.26 -18.84
C SER A 193 24.26 21.53 -18.26
N ILE A 194 24.83 22.04 -17.17
CA ILE A 194 25.90 21.36 -16.43
C ILE A 194 25.36 20.94 -15.07
N VAL A 195 25.50 19.65 -14.76
CA VAL A 195 25.10 19.07 -13.48
C VAL A 195 26.29 18.36 -12.84
N ARG A 196 26.55 18.63 -11.56
CA ARG A 196 27.60 17.96 -10.80
C ARG A 196 27.03 17.13 -9.65
N TRP A 197 27.46 15.87 -9.58
CA TRP A 197 27.19 14.92 -8.51
C TRP A 197 28.47 14.53 -7.80
N ARG A 198 28.40 14.31 -6.49
CA ARG A 198 29.52 13.83 -5.69
C ARG A 198 29.03 12.74 -4.74
N SER A 199 29.76 11.62 -4.66
CA SER A 199 29.55 10.66 -3.58
C SER A 199 29.94 11.29 -2.23
N GLU A 200 29.25 10.90 -1.17
CA GLU A 200 29.59 11.34 0.17
C GLU A 200 31.01 10.93 0.57
N LYS A 201 31.62 11.75 1.44
CA LYS A 201 32.96 11.48 1.98
C LYS A 201 32.94 10.20 2.83
N ASP A 202 33.98 9.36 2.68
CA ASP A 202 34.18 8.12 3.43
C ASP A 202 33.04 7.09 3.25
N LYS A 203 32.30 7.19 2.12
CA LYS A 203 31.21 6.29 1.71
C LYS A 203 31.47 5.74 0.30
N PRO A 204 32.47 4.86 0.14
CA PRO A 204 32.90 4.40 -1.17
C PRO A 204 31.82 3.54 -1.85
N GLN A 205 31.73 3.65 -3.16
CA GLN A 205 30.73 3.01 -4.02
C GLN A 205 31.36 1.88 -4.84
N GLU A 206 30.55 0.90 -5.28
CA GLU A 206 31.00 -0.20 -6.16
C GLU A 206 30.95 0.18 -7.65
N GLU A 207 30.09 1.12 -8.05
CA GLU A 207 29.92 1.57 -9.43
C GLU A 207 29.37 3.00 -9.50
N ILE A 208 29.38 3.59 -10.71
CA ILE A 208 28.78 4.91 -10.99
C ILE A 208 27.65 4.75 -11.98
N PHE A 209 26.45 5.18 -11.58
CA PHE A 209 25.29 5.30 -12.45
C PHE A 209 25.18 6.71 -13.01
N LEU A 210 24.81 6.82 -14.29
CA LEU A 210 24.47 8.08 -14.93
C LEU A 210 23.17 7.93 -15.71
N ILE A 211 22.12 8.55 -15.18
CA ILE A 211 20.81 8.65 -15.82
C ILE A 211 20.63 10.08 -16.30
N ALA A 212 20.22 10.30 -17.55
CA ALA A 212 19.94 11.64 -18.03
C ALA A 212 18.73 11.66 -18.96
N ALA A 213 17.89 12.69 -18.82
CA ALA A 213 16.76 12.95 -19.70
C ALA A 213 16.32 14.41 -19.54
N ARG A 214 15.24 14.77 -20.25
CA ARG A 214 14.44 15.95 -19.92
C ARG A 214 13.50 15.55 -18.80
N PHE A 215 13.70 16.12 -17.60
CA PHE A 215 12.91 15.81 -16.42
C PHE A 215 12.27 17.07 -15.82
N HIS A 216 11.07 16.89 -15.29
CA HIS A 216 10.45 17.73 -14.28
C HIS A 216 10.93 17.26 -12.90
N GLU A 217 11.50 18.18 -12.12
CA GLU A 217 12.15 17.87 -10.86
C GLU A 217 11.31 18.35 -9.67
N TYR A 218 11.09 17.47 -8.70
CA TYR A 218 10.36 17.74 -7.47
C TYR A 218 11.20 17.34 -6.26
N ARG A 219 11.12 18.08 -5.17
CA ARG A 219 11.90 17.79 -3.96
C ARG A 219 11.17 18.11 -2.67
N LYS A 220 11.49 17.37 -1.61
CA LYS A 220 11.08 17.61 -0.23
C LYS A 220 12.26 17.32 0.69
N VAL A 221 12.68 18.32 1.46
CA VAL A 221 13.81 18.20 2.41
C VAL A 221 13.25 18.00 3.81
N THR A 222 13.72 16.98 4.52
CA THR A 222 13.46 16.75 5.94
C THR A 222 14.77 16.72 6.73
N ALA A 223 14.68 16.56 8.05
CA ALA A 223 15.86 16.38 8.88
C ALA A 223 16.59 15.04 8.60
N GLN A 224 15.88 14.03 8.09
CA GLN A 224 16.43 12.70 7.83
C GLN A 224 16.93 12.52 6.39
N VAL A 225 16.24 13.10 5.39
CA VAL A 225 16.54 12.85 3.96
C VAL A 225 16.05 13.99 3.07
N GLU A 226 16.75 14.22 1.95
CA GLU A 226 16.18 14.91 0.81
C GLU A 226 15.50 13.90 -0.13
N ALA A 227 14.16 13.89 -0.15
CA ALA A 227 13.39 13.13 -1.12
C ALA A 227 13.32 13.89 -2.45
N GLN A 228 13.53 13.20 -3.57
CA GLN A 228 13.47 13.76 -4.90
C GLN A 228 12.61 12.89 -5.83
N VAL A 229 11.97 13.51 -6.82
CA VAL A 229 11.27 12.82 -7.90
C VAL A 229 11.60 13.49 -9.23
N PHE A 230 12.02 12.68 -10.21
CA PHE A 230 12.31 13.09 -11.58
C PHE A 230 11.30 12.42 -12.51
N LEU A 231 10.36 13.20 -13.04
CA LEU A 231 9.34 12.72 -13.98
C LEU A 231 9.60 13.25 -15.38
N ARG A 232 9.22 12.51 -16.40
CA ARG A 232 9.37 12.91 -17.80
C ARG A 232 8.26 13.86 -18.23
N GLU A 233 7.12 13.78 -17.56
CA GLU A 233 5.96 14.66 -17.73
C GLU A 233 5.73 15.49 -16.46
N ASP A 234 4.99 16.60 -16.58
CA ASP A 234 4.68 17.47 -15.46
C ASP A 234 3.50 16.93 -14.62
N GLU A 235 3.79 16.04 -13.67
CA GLU A 235 2.78 15.40 -12.82
C GLU A 235 3.03 15.65 -11.31
N PRO A 236 2.72 16.85 -10.79
CA PRO A 236 3.01 17.23 -9.40
C PRO A 236 2.34 16.33 -8.36
N ASN A 237 1.12 15.83 -8.64
CA ASN A 237 0.39 14.95 -7.73
C ASN A 237 1.01 13.55 -7.64
N LEU A 238 1.55 13.04 -8.75
CA LEU A 238 2.30 11.79 -8.75
C LEU A 238 3.60 11.95 -7.96
N ALA A 239 4.34 13.03 -8.22
CA ALA A 239 5.57 13.33 -7.50
C ALA A 239 5.35 13.47 -6.00
N ALA A 240 4.28 14.17 -5.58
CA ALA A 240 3.99 14.37 -4.16
C ALA A 240 3.73 13.05 -3.41
N LYS A 241 3.04 12.08 -4.03
CA LYS A 241 2.85 10.73 -3.45
C LYS A 241 4.18 10.02 -3.20
N TYR A 242 5.12 10.10 -4.13
CA TYR A 242 6.44 9.47 -3.98
C TYR A 242 7.35 10.21 -3.01
N LEU A 243 7.30 11.55 -2.97
CA LEU A 243 8.01 12.34 -1.97
C LEU A 243 7.53 12.00 -0.55
N GLU A 244 6.22 11.87 -0.35
CA GLU A 244 5.63 11.45 0.92
C GLU A 244 6.07 10.03 1.30
N ALA A 245 5.87 9.05 0.41
CA ALA A 245 6.25 7.67 0.65
C ALA A 245 7.76 7.52 0.94
N THR A 246 8.62 8.27 0.23
CA THR A 246 10.07 8.28 0.50
C THR A 246 10.36 8.68 1.94
N VAL A 247 9.78 9.80 2.40
CA VAL A 247 10.01 10.29 3.76
C VAL A 247 9.52 9.26 4.78
N GLN A 248 8.33 8.68 4.58
CA GLN A 248 7.78 7.69 5.51
C GLN A 248 8.63 6.42 5.61
N TYR A 249 9.04 5.86 4.48
CA TYR A 249 9.84 4.63 4.47
C TYR A 249 11.26 4.88 4.96
N VAL A 250 11.87 6.00 4.60
CA VAL A 250 13.20 6.34 5.13
C VAL A 250 13.14 6.53 6.65
N GLU A 251 12.11 7.18 7.17
CA GLU A 251 11.94 7.31 8.63
C GLU A 251 11.69 5.97 9.31
N MET A 252 10.80 5.14 8.76
CA MET A 252 10.50 3.80 9.26
C MET A 252 11.76 2.93 9.34
N TYR A 253 12.51 2.83 8.24
CA TYR A 253 13.75 2.04 8.20
C TYR A 253 14.86 2.66 9.03
N SER A 254 14.91 3.98 9.14
CA SER A 254 15.88 4.64 10.03
C SER A 254 15.68 4.28 11.49
N LYS A 255 14.41 4.13 11.93
CA LYS A 255 14.08 3.66 13.29
C LYS A 255 14.35 2.16 13.47
N LEU A 256 14.08 1.36 12.44
CA LEU A 256 14.25 -0.09 12.50
C LEU A 256 15.73 -0.52 12.46
N ILE A 257 16.52 0.09 11.58
CA ILE A 257 17.87 -0.38 11.21
C ILE A 257 18.95 0.60 11.65
N GLY A 258 18.74 1.90 11.45
CA GLY A 258 19.73 2.94 11.73
C GLY A 258 19.74 4.03 10.67
N PRO A 259 20.52 5.12 10.86
CA PRO A 259 20.45 6.32 10.03
C PRO A 259 20.53 6.03 8.52
N TYR A 260 19.78 6.78 7.73
CA TYR A 260 19.83 6.65 6.27
C TYR A 260 21.26 6.89 5.73
N PRO A 261 21.81 6.00 4.88
CA PRO A 261 23.21 6.06 4.48
C PRO A 261 23.57 7.21 3.52
N TYR A 262 22.60 7.85 2.88
CA TYR A 262 22.81 8.85 1.82
C TYR A 262 22.20 10.21 2.15
N SER A 263 22.61 11.26 1.45
CA SER A 263 22.02 12.61 1.63
C SER A 263 20.62 12.72 1.01
N LYS A 264 20.33 11.92 -0.01
CA LYS A 264 19.06 11.95 -0.76
C LYS A 264 18.56 10.55 -1.12
N PHE A 265 17.27 10.44 -1.36
CA PHE A 265 16.69 9.33 -2.10
C PHE A 265 15.83 9.88 -3.24
N ALA A 266 16.03 9.40 -4.47
CA ALA A 266 15.24 9.84 -5.62
C ALA A 266 14.41 8.71 -6.25
N LEU A 267 13.16 8.99 -6.60
CA LEU A 267 12.48 8.25 -7.67
C LEU A 267 12.87 8.89 -9.02
N VAL A 268 13.31 8.08 -9.98
CA VAL A 268 13.59 8.52 -11.34
C VAL A 268 12.72 7.73 -12.31
N GLU A 269 11.92 8.42 -13.12
CA GLU A 269 11.13 7.79 -14.18
C GLU A 269 12.04 7.40 -15.35
N ASN A 270 11.93 6.15 -15.78
CA ASN A 270 12.67 5.63 -16.91
C ASN A 270 11.93 5.81 -18.24
N PHE A 271 12.62 5.65 -19.37
CA PHE A 271 12.00 5.66 -20.71
C PHE A 271 11.57 4.26 -21.21
N TRP A 272 11.72 3.23 -20.38
CA TRP A 272 11.18 1.88 -20.60
C TRP A 272 10.74 1.24 -19.28
N GLU A 273 9.92 0.18 -19.35
CA GLU A 273 9.46 -0.51 -18.15
C GLU A 273 10.62 -1.22 -17.42
N SER A 274 10.88 -0.80 -16.19
CA SER A 274 12.01 -1.23 -15.36
C SER A 274 11.68 -1.12 -13.87
N GLY A 275 12.51 -1.75 -13.04
CA GLY A 275 12.48 -1.65 -11.58
C GLY A 275 13.86 -1.93 -11.02
N TYR A 276 14.69 -0.88 -10.88
CA TYR A 276 16.07 -1.00 -10.40
C TYR A 276 16.29 -0.18 -9.13
N GLY A 277 16.81 -0.82 -8.09
CA GLY A 277 17.30 -0.16 -6.89
C GLY A 277 18.77 0.21 -7.03
N MET A 278 19.09 1.49 -6.88
CA MET A 278 20.47 2.01 -6.95
C MET A 278 20.82 2.73 -5.64
N PRO A 279 22.11 2.97 -5.35
CA PRO A 279 22.47 3.74 -4.18
C PRO A 279 21.92 5.17 -4.29
N SER A 280 21.12 5.60 -3.32
CA SER A 280 20.45 6.92 -3.24
C SER A 280 19.34 7.20 -4.26
N PHE A 281 18.91 6.24 -5.09
CA PHE A 281 17.75 6.41 -5.97
C PHE A 281 17.22 5.09 -6.56
N THR A 282 16.02 5.10 -7.11
CA THR A 282 15.45 3.97 -7.87
C THR A 282 15.00 4.44 -9.26
N LEU A 283 15.14 3.56 -10.25
CA LEU A 283 14.73 3.80 -11.63
C LEU A 283 13.53 2.90 -11.96
N LEU A 284 12.36 3.50 -12.13
CA LEU A 284 11.11 2.78 -12.34
C LEU A 284 10.47 3.13 -13.69
N GLY A 285 9.77 2.15 -14.27
CA GLY A 285 9.08 2.30 -15.56
C GLY A 285 7.91 3.29 -15.53
N PRO A 286 7.59 3.93 -16.68
CA PRO A 286 6.55 4.95 -16.75
C PRO A 286 5.16 4.37 -16.40
N GLN A 287 4.82 3.15 -16.82
CA GLN A 287 3.54 2.57 -16.42
C GLN A 287 3.56 2.13 -14.95
N VAL A 288 4.67 1.54 -14.50
CA VAL A 288 4.82 1.06 -13.11
C VAL A 288 4.59 2.18 -12.11
N ILE A 289 5.20 3.35 -12.29
CA ILE A 289 5.09 4.42 -11.28
C ILE A 289 3.67 4.94 -11.08
N ARG A 290 2.79 4.76 -12.08
CA ARG A 290 1.39 5.22 -12.05
C ARG A 290 0.42 4.16 -11.47
N LEU A 291 0.90 2.96 -11.15
CA LEU A 291 0.10 1.92 -10.50
C LEU A 291 -0.04 2.21 -8.99
N PRO A 292 -1.26 2.40 -8.44
CA PRO A 292 -1.45 2.86 -7.06
C PRO A 292 -0.80 1.96 -5.99
N PHE A 293 -0.76 0.65 -6.23
CA PHE A 293 -0.26 -0.32 -5.26
C PHE A 293 1.28 -0.32 -5.13
N ILE A 294 2.02 0.22 -6.10
CA ILE A 294 3.50 0.19 -6.10
C ILE A 294 4.08 0.88 -4.87
N LEU A 295 3.45 1.98 -4.43
CA LEU A 295 3.84 2.71 -3.22
C LEU A 295 3.78 1.85 -1.96
N ARG A 296 2.97 0.77 -1.92
CA ARG A 296 2.80 -0.11 -0.76
C ARG A 296 3.34 -1.53 -0.98
N SER A 297 3.86 -1.83 -2.18
CA SER A 297 4.43 -3.14 -2.50
C SER A 297 5.91 -3.04 -2.80
N SER A 298 6.29 -2.57 -3.99
CA SER A 298 7.65 -2.66 -4.50
C SER A 298 8.50 -1.45 -4.13
N TYR A 299 7.89 -0.26 -3.98
CA TYR A 299 8.62 0.94 -3.61
C TYR A 299 9.37 0.85 -2.26
N PRO A 300 8.77 0.34 -1.15
CA PRO A 300 9.51 0.17 0.10
C PRO A 300 10.71 -0.79 -0.03
N HIS A 301 10.62 -1.80 -0.90
CA HIS A 301 11.71 -2.72 -1.21
C HIS A 301 12.93 -1.97 -1.79
N GLU A 302 12.68 -1.12 -2.80
CA GLU A 302 13.72 -0.32 -3.44
C GLU A 302 14.35 0.71 -2.49
N VAL A 303 13.53 1.32 -1.61
CA VAL A 303 14.04 2.21 -0.55
C VAL A 303 14.96 1.45 0.39
N LEU A 304 14.54 0.26 0.84
CA LEU A 304 15.28 -0.55 1.81
C LEU A 304 16.64 -1.04 1.27
N HIS A 305 16.78 -1.24 -0.04
CA HIS A 305 18.08 -1.58 -0.64
C HIS A 305 19.18 -0.56 -0.37
N ASN A 306 18.85 0.66 0.07
CA ASN A 306 19.85 1.63 0.49
C ASN A 306 20.64 1.18 1.72
N TRP A 307 20.02 0.47 2.65
CA TRP A 307 20.72 -0.20 3.76
C TRP A 307 21.36 -1.50 3.29
N TRP A 308 20.61 -2.34 2.58
CA TRP A 308 21.04 -3.68 2.15
C TRP A 308 21.35 -3.75 0.66
N GLY A 309 22.59 -4.05 0.30
CA GLY A 309 23.05 -4.13 -1.08
C GLY A 309 23.72 -2.84 -1.57
N ASN A 310 23.19 -1.66 -1.19
CA ASN A 310 23.79 -0.39 -1.62
C ASN A 310 24.69 0.28 -0.59
N SER A 311 24.63 -0.06 0.70
CA SER A 311 25.59 0.46 1.70
C SER A 311 26.24 -0.65 2.50
N VAL A 312 25.48 -1.64 2.97
CA VAL A 312 26.07 -2.93 3.37
C VAL A 312 26.08 -3.84 2.16
N TYR A 313 27.26 -4.05 1.61
CA TYR A 313 27.45 -4.76 0.35
C TYR A 313 27.44 -6.28 0.57
N VAL A 314 27.06 -7.01 -0.47
CA VAL A 314 26.97 -8.47 -0.40
C VAL A 314 28.34 -9.09 -0.69
N ASP A 315 28.78 -10.03 0.15
CA ASP A 315 29.85 -10.95 -0.20
C ASP A 315 29.30 -12.06 -1.11
N TYR A 316 29.15 -11.76 -2.39
CA TYR A 316 28.55 -12.67 -3.37
C TYR A 316 29.17 -14.07 -3.40
N PRO A 317 30.50 -14.27 -3.27
CA PRO A 317 31.09 -15.61 -3.11
C PRO A 317 30.44 -16.46 -2.00
N SER A 318 29.92 -15.85 -0.95
CA SER A 318 29.24 -16.52 0.18
C SER A 318 27.71 -16.61 0.05
N GLY A 319 27.12 -16.06 -1.02
CA GLY A 319 25.68 -16.06 -1.26
C GLY A 319 25.02 -14.69 -1.09
N ASN A 320 23.98 -14.45 -1.90
CA ASN A 320 23.21 -13.20 -1.84
C ASN A 320 22.12 -13.27 -0.76
N TRP A 321 22.41 -12.70 0.41
CA TRP A 321 21.46 -12.58 1.54
C TRP A 321 20.52 -11.39 1.42
N CYS A 322 20.89 -10.39 0.62
CA CYS A 322 20.23 -9.09 0.55
C CYS A 322 18.79 -9.23 0.07
N GLU A 323 18.55 -9.95 -1.03
CA GLU A 323 17.21 -10.07 -1.63
C GLU A 323 16.17 -10.64 -0.66
N GLY A 324 16.50 -11.72 0.04
CA GLY A 324 15.59 -12.35 1.00
C GLY A 324 15.38 -11.51 2.27
N LEU A 325 16.43 -10.84 2.77
CA LEU A 325 16.29 -9.96 3.93
C LEU A 325 15.47 -8.71 3.59
N THR A 326 15.69 -8.12 2.41
CA THR A 326 14.91 -6.98 1.90
C THR A 326 13.46 -7.39 1.70
N ALA A 327 13.18 -8.53 1.06
CA ALA A 327 11.82 -9.04 0.91
C ALA A 327 11.14 -9.32 2.26
N TYR A 328 11.89 -9.76 3.28
CA TYR A 328 11.35 -9.96 4.63
C TYR A 328 10.95 -8.63 5.30
N LEU A 329 11.83 -7.62 5.22
CA LEU A 329 11.66 -6.33 5.90
C LEU A 329 10.89 -5.29 5.06
N ALA A 330 10.50 -5.61 3.83
CA ALA A 330 9.63 -4.80 2.99
C ALA A 330 8.35 -5.58 2.64
N ASP A 331 8.41 -6.49 1.67
CA ASP A 331 7.23 -7.15 1.10
C ASP A 331 6.40 -7.90 2.15
N HIS A 332 7.06 -8.76 2.95
CA HIS A 332 6.39 -9.49 4.03
C HIS A 332 5.96 -8.56 5.15
N LEU A 333 6.82 -7.63 5.58
CA LEU A 333 6.52 -6.69 6.65
C LEU A 333 5.28 -5.82 6.35
N MET A 334 5.12 -5.35 5.11
CA MET A 334 3.91 -4.61 4.72
C MET A 334 2.66 -5.48 4.85
N LYS A 335 2.73 -6.76 4.45
CA LYS A 335 1.61 -7.71 4.62
C LYS A 335 1.36 -8.12 6.06
N GLU A 336 2.39 -8.24 6.87
CA GLU A 336 2.27 -8.43 8.32
C GLU A 336 1.52 -7.24 8.96
N GLY A 337 1.86 -6.00 8.57
CA GLY A 337 1.15 -4.80 9.03
C GLY A 337 -0.33 -4.72 8.61
N GLU A 338 -0.70 -5.40 7.52
CA GLU A 338 -2.09 -5.58 7.06
C GLU A 338 -2.80 -6.78 7.74
N GLY A 339 -2.16 -7.48 8.69
CA GLY A 339 -2.70 -8.71 9.30
C GLY A 339 -2.66 -9.94 8.38
N ARG A 340 -1.92 -9.88 7.28
CA ARG A 340 -1.82 -10.91 6.23
C ARG A 340 -0.45 -11.60 6.19
N GLY A 341 0.33 -11.50 7.27
CA GLY A 341 1.66 -12.11 7.37
C GLY A 341 1.65 -13.62 7.13
N ALA A 342 0.68 -14.34 7.71
CA ALA A 342 0.54 -15.79 7.55
C ALA A 342 0.16 -16.20 6.12
N GLU A 343 -0.72 -15.43 5.47
CA GLU A 343 -1.06 -15.64 4.07
C GLU A 343 0.20 -15.50 3.19
N TYR A 344 0.98 -14.44 3.40
CA TYR A 344 2.19 -14.21 2.61
C TYR A 344 3.23 -15.33 2.81
N ARG A 345 3.46 -15.78 4.05
CA ARG A 345 4.37 -16.91 4.33
C ARG A 345 3.90 -18.20 3.68
N ARG A 346 2.60 -18.53 3.78
CA ARG A 346 2.01 -19.68 3.08
C ARG A 346 2.27 -19.62 1.58
N ASP A 347 2.07 -18.46 0.96
CA ASP A 347 2.30 -18.28 -0.48
C ASP A 347 3.77 -18.47 -0.86
N VAL A 348 4.69 -18.03 0.00
CA VAL A 348 6.13 -18.27 -0.16
C VAL A 348 6.45 -19.77 -0.13
N LEU A 349 5.91 -20.51 0.84
CA LEU A 349 6.11 -21.96 0.96
C LEU A 349 5.48 -22.71 -0.22
N LYS A 350 4.30 -22.28 -0.67
CA LYS A 350 3.64 -22.82 -1.85
C LYS A 350 4.50 -22.64 -3.10
N LYS A 351 5.03 -21.45 -3.35
CA LYS A 351 5.92 -21.19 -4.51
C LYS A 351 7.14 -22.13 -4.51
N PHE A 352 7.71 -22.41 -3.34
CA PHE A 352 8.79 -23.40 -3.23
C PHE A 352 8.34 -24.79 -3.66
N GLY A 353 7.18 -25.27 -3.19
CA GLY A 353 6.59 -26.54 -3.62
C GLY A 353 6.30 -26.62 -5.12
N SER A 354 5.77 -25.55 -5.73
CA SER A 354 5.38 -25.53 -7.14
C SER A 354 6.56 -25.42 -8.12
N TYR A 355 7.60 -24.65 -7.77
CA TYR A 355 8.69 -24.33 -8.71
C TYR A 355 10.01 -25.07 -8.45
N VAL A 356 10.26 -25.58 -7.23
CA VAL A 356 11.52 -26.23 -6.87
C VAL A 356 11.38 -27.76 -6.93
N GLN A 357 11.47 -28.27 -8.16
CA GLN A 357 11.45 -29.70 -8.47
C GLN A 357 12.86 -30.32 -8.44
N GLU A 358 12.93 -31.65 -8.59
CA GLU A 358 14.19 -32.39 -8.62
C GLU A 358 15.14 -31.85 -9.70
N GLY A 359 16.38 -31.53 -9.30
CA GLY A 359 17.40 -30.94 -10.18
C GLY A 359 17.36 -29.41 -10.33
N LEU A 360 16.33 -28.74 -9.80
CA LEU A 360 16.21 -27.27 -9.82
C LEU A 360 16.48 -26.60 -8.45
N ASP A 361 16.59 -27.40 -7.38
CA ASP A 361 16.93 -26.93 -6.03
C ASP A 361 18.44 -26.71 -5.87
N PHE A 362 18.82 -25.71 -5.06
CA PHE A 362 20.22 -25.36 -4.78
C PHE A 362 20.38 -24.68 -3.41
N PRO A 363 21.56 -24.76 -2.77
CA PRO A 363 21.82 -24.09 -1.49
C PRO A 363 21.73 -22.57 -1.59
N LEU A 364 21.28 -21.89 -0.53
CA LEU A 364 21.24 -20.42 -0.51
C LEU A 364 22.62 -19.79 -0.71
N ARG A 365 23.69 -20.46 -0.26
CA ARG A 365 25.08 -20.04 -0.47
C ARG A 365 25.44 -19.89 -1.95
N ASP A 366 24.74 -20.57 -2.84
CA ASP A 366 24.96 -20.53 -4.28
C ASP A 366 24.06 -19.51 -5.00
N PHE A 367 23.09 -18.91 -4.29
CA PHE A 367 22.23 -17.88 -4.86
C PHE A 367 23.03 -16.61 -5.21
N ARG A 368 22.84 -16.09 -6.42
CA ARG A 368 23.44 -14.84 -6.91
C ARG A 368 22.38 -13.85 -7.36
N SER A 369 21.48 -14.29 -8.22
CA SER A 369 20.38 -13.50 -8.75
C SER A 369 19.24 -14.38 -9.26
N ARG A 370 18.07 -13.76 -9.44
CA ARG A 370 16.89 -14.41 -10.01
C ARG A 370 17.02 -14.57 -11.52
N HIS A 371 16.69 -15.76 -12.01
CA HIS A 371 16.68 -16.10 -13.44
C HIS A 371 15.58 -17.12 -13.81
N SER A 372 14.91 -17.70 -12.83
CA SER A 372 13.79 -18.65 -12.97
C SER A 372 12.87 -18.60 -11.76
N GLY A 373 11.68 -19.22 -11.85
CA GLY A 373 10.77 -19.37 -10.70
C GLY A 373 11.39 -20.15 -9.54
N ALA A 374 12.20 -21.18 -9.82
CA ALA A 374 12.93 -21.93 -8.80
C ALA A 374 13.95 -21.04 -8.07
N SER A 375 14.72 -20.25 -8.83
CA SER A 375 15.71 -19.33 -8.22
C SER A 375 15.07 -18.22 -7.38
N GLU A 376 13.87 -17.77 -7.74
CA GLU A 376 13.07 -16.82 -6.95
C GLU A 376 12.60 -17.49 -5.64
N ALA A 377 12.03 -18.70 -5.75
CA ALA A 377 11.51 -19.42 -4.59
C ALA A 377 12.61 -19.76 -3.57
N VAL A 378 13.82 -20.09 -4.03
CA VAL A 378 14.98 -20.32 -3.15
C VAL A 378 15.55 -18.97 -2.65
N GLY A 379 16.03 -18.12 -3.55
CA GLY A 379 16.78 -16.92 -3.20
C GLY A 379 15.99 -15.85 -2.45
N TYR A 380 14.71 -15.66 -2.78
CA TYR A 380 13.82 -14.76 -2.05
C TYR A 380 13.05 -15.55 -0.99
N GLY A 381 12.35 -16.63 -1.39
CA GLY A 381 11.40 -17.32 -0.52
C GLY A 381 12.05 -18.03 0.68
N LYS A 382 12.96 -18.98 0.43
CA LYS A 382 13.67 -19.71 1.50
C LYS A 382 14.51 -18.76 2.35
N CYS A 383 15.16 -17.77 1.75
CA CYS A 383 15.95 -16.77 2.46
C CYS A 383 15.07 -15.89 3.38
N LEU A 384 13.91 -15.40 2.90
CA LEU A 384 12.94 -14.65 3.70
C LEU A 384 12.46 -15.46 4.91
N MET A 385 12.10 -16.72 4.69
CA MET A 385 11.65 -17.61 5.77
C MET A 385 12.78 -17.96 6.76
N LEU A 386 14.04 -18.01 6.30
CA LEU A 386 15.19 -18.13 7.19
C LEU A 386 15.25 -16.94 8.18
N TRP A 387 15.13 -15.71 7.69
CA TRP A 387 15.12 -14.52 8.57
C TRP A 387 13.91 -14.50 9.50
N HIS A 388 12.75 -14.95 9.01
CA HIS A 388 11.56 -15.12 9.83
C HIS A 388 11.79 -16.09 11.00
N MET A 389 12.32 -17.29 10.71
CA MET A 389 12.64 -18.28 11.73
C MET A 389 13.73 -17.78 12.71
N ILE A 390 14.69 -16.98 12.23
CA ILE A 390 15.69 -16.33 13.09
C ILE A 390 15.01 -15.34 14.04
N ARG A 391 14.13 -14.45 13.55
CA ARG A 391 13.35 -13.52 14.39
C ARG A 391 12.61 -14.26 15.51
N LEU A 392 11.94 -15.37 15.18
CA LEU A 392 11.22 -16.19 16.17
C LEU A 392 12.16 -16.92 17.14
N LYS A 393 13.36 -17.29 16.71
CA LYS A 393 14.35 -17.97 17.56
C LYS A 393 15.01 -17.03 18.57
N VAL A 394 15.32 -15.80 18.18
CA VAL A 394 16.04 -14.82 19.03
C VAL A 394 15.11 -13.87 19.77
N GLY A 395 13.86 -13.73 19.33
CA GLY A 395 12.92 -12.75 19.83
C GLY A 395 13.07 -11.40 19.12
N GLU A 396 12.00 -10.60 19.18
CA GLU A 396 11.89 -9.36 18.40
C GLU A 396 12.96 -8.32 18.72
N GLU A 397 13.18 -8.05 20.01
CA GLU A 397 14.13 -7.03 20.45
C GLU A 397 15.58 -7.37 20.08
N ALA A 398 15.98 -8.63 20.26
CA ALA A 398 17.31 -9.08 19.89
C ALA A 398 17.52 -9.08 18.37
N PHE A 399 16.48 -9.41 17.60
CA PHE A 399 16.52 -9.34 16.14
C PHE A 399 16.71 -7.90 15.66
N LYS A 400 15.89 -6.96 16.13
CA LYS A 400 16.00 -5.52 15.78
C LYS A 400 17.37 -4.96 16.14
N LYS A 401 17.79 -5.15 17.38
CA LYS A 401 19.10 -4.64 17.84
C LYS A 401 20.26 -5.32 17.11
N GLY A 402 20.15 -6.62 16.80
CA GLY A 402 21.15 -7.34 16.01
C GLY A 402 21.32 -6.78 14.59
N LEU A 403 20.22 -6.39 13.93
CA LEU A 403 20.26 -5.69 12.64
C LEU A 403 20.89 -4.29 12.75
N GLN A 404 20.62 -3.57 13.84
CA GLN A 404 21.19 -2.24 14.08
C GLN A 404 22.72 -2.30 14.30
N GLU A 405 23.19 -3.24 15.13
CA GLU A 405 24.63 -3.48 15.36
C GLU A 405 25.32 -3.96 14.08
N PHE A 406 24.64 -4.82 13.31
CA PHE A 406 25.14 -5.29 12.01
C PHE A 406 25.32 -4.12 11.04
N TYR A 407 24.29 -3.29 10.87
CA TYR A 407 24.35 -2.12 10.00
C TYR A 407 25.46 -1.17 10.41
N SER A 408 25.55 -0.83 11.70
CA SER A 408 26.60 0.04 12.25
C SER A 408 28.01 -0.49 11.95
N SER A 409 28.20 -1.81 12.02
CA SER A 409 29.52 -2.45 11.87
C SER A 409 29.95 -2.65 10.42
N TYR A 410 28.99 -2.85 9.50
CA TYR A 410 29.24 -3.21 8.11
C TYR A 410 28.83 -2.14 7.09
N SER A 411 28.35 -0.97 7.52
CA SER A 411 28.10 0.16 6.61
C SER A 411 29.34 0.48 5.78
N PHE A 412 29.17 0.48 4.46
CA PHE A 412 30.19 0.61 3.42
C PHE A 412 31.25 -0.51 3.38
N ARG A 413 30.89 -1.70 3.83
CA ARG A 413 31.71 -2.93 3.79
C ARG A 413 30.91 -4.08 3.21
N SER A 414 31.60 -5.14 2.76
CA SER A 414 30.94 -6.39 2.38
C SER A 414 30.67 -7.26 3.60
N ALA A 415 29.54 -7.96 3.58
CA ALA A 415 29.12 -8.91 4.61
C ALA A 415 28.58 -10.20 3.99
N SER A 416 28.76 -11.30 4.71
CA SER A 416 28.19 -12.61 4.41
C SER A 416 26.93 -12.88 5.25
N PHE A 417 26.24 -13.99 4.97
CA PHE A 417 25.21 -14.51 5.87
C PHE A 417 25.72 -14.69 7.30
N GLU A 418 26.94 -15.24 7.45
CA GLU A 418 27.55 -15.56 8.75
C GLU A 418 27.76 -14.31 9.61
N ASP A 419 28.14 -13.20 8.99
CA ASP A 419 28.33 -11.91 9.68
C ASP A 419 27.04 -11.39 10.31
N ILE A 420 25.92 -11.48 9.57
CA ILE A 420 24.60 -11.06 10.06
C ILE A 420 24.18 -11.93 11.24
N ALA A 421 24.28 -13.25 11.11
CA ALA A 421 23.92 -14.16 12.18
C ALA A 421 24.84 -14.06 13.39
N ALA A 422 26.12 -13.74 13.21
CA ALA A 422 27.03 -13.45 14.31
C ALA A 422 26.56 -12.22 15.09
N SER A 423 26.22 -11.12 14.41
CA SER A 423 25.70 -9.90 15.05
C SER A 423 24.41 -10.16 15.82
N ILE A 424 23.43 -10.81 15.20
CA ILE A 424 22.16 -11.14 15.85
C ILE A 424 22.38 -12.13 17.01
N GLY A 425 23.22 -13.15 16.80
CA GLY A 425 23.52 -14.17 17.80
C GLY A 425 24.24 -13.61 19.03
N GLU A 426 25.16 -12.67 18.85
CA GLU A 426 25.87 -11.98 19.93
C GLU A 426 24.89 -11.18 20.81
N VAL A 427 24.01 -10.38 20.19
CA VAL A 427 22.97 -9.63 20.91
C VAL A 427 22.00 -10.56 21.65
N ALA A 428 21.63 -11.68 21.03
CA ALA A 428 20.72 -12.66 21.61
C ALA A 428 21.39 -13.59 22.64
N GLY A 429 22.72 -13.59 22.74
CA GLY A 429 23.47 -14.51 23.60
C GLY A 429 23.40 -15.98 23.16
N ILE A 430 23.19 -16.25 21.86
CA ILE A 430 23.10 -17.61 21.31
C ILE A 430 24.06 -17.85 20.14
N LYS A 431 24.49 -19.10 19.97
CA LYS A 431 25.30 -19.50 18.80
C LYS A 431 24.40 -19.70 17.57
N LEU A 432 24.15 -18.63 16.83
CA LEU A 432 23.23 -18.65 15.68
C LEU A 432 23.88 -19.14 14.37
N VAL A 433 25.18 -18.89 14.17
CA VAL A 433 25.90 -19.20 12.93
C VAL A 433 25.81 -20.69 12.56
N ASP A 434 26.07 -21.59 13.52
CA ASP A 434 26.04 -23.04 13.27
C ASP A 434 24.64 -23.54 12.87
N TRP A 435 23.60 -22.99 13.52
CA TRP A 435 22.20 -23.31 13.18
C TRP A 435 21.85 -22.84 11.77
N MET A 436 22.24 -21.61 11.40
CA MET A 436 21.97 -21.05 10.08
C MET A 436 22.74 -21.78 8.97
N LYS A 437 23.97 -22.24 9.22
CA LYS A 437 24.75 -23.05 8.27
C LYS A 437 23.95 -24.26 7.76
N SER A 438 23.23 -24.93 8.66
CA SER A 438 22.36 -26.05 8.31
C SER A 438 21.24 -25.68 7.33
N TRP A 439 20.88 -24.41 7.18
CA TRP A 439 19.84 -23.93 6.25
C TRP A 439 20.39 -23.34 4.95
N ILE A 440 21.56 -22.70 5.00
CA ILE A 440 22.15 -22.05 3.82
C ILE A 440 22.98 -23.01 2.96
N GLU A 441 23.49 -24.10 3.53
CA GLU A 441 24.33 -25.09 2.84
C GLU A 441 23.54 -26.32 2.35
N THR A 442 22.30 -26.52 2.81
CA THR A 442 21.47 -27.68 2.46
C THR A 442 20.35 -27.32 1.48
N THR A 443 20.08 -28.22 0.54
CA THR A 443 18.91 -28.18 -0.36
C THR A 443 17.71 -28.85 0.31
N GLY A 444 16.50 -28.47 -0.13
CA GLY A 444 15.24 -29.01 0.36
C GLY A 444 14.62 -28.21 1.50
N ALA A 445 13.59 -28.80 2.08
CA ALA A 445 12.84 -28.31 3.23
C ALA A 445 12.33 -29.52 4.05
N PRO A 446 12.14 -29.38 5.37
CA PRO A 446 11.52 -30.42 6.18
C PRO A 446 10.08 -30.71 5.74
N ASP A 447 9.66 -31.95 5.94
CA ASP A 447 8.28 -32.41 5.77
C ASP A 447 7.84 -33.06 7.08
N PHE A 448 6.66 -32.70 7.59
CA PHE A 448 6.22 -33.07 8.92
C PHE A 448 5.02 -34.00 8.89
N GLN A 449 5.00 -34.97 9.78
CA GLN A 449 3.85 -35.80 10.08
C GLN A 449 3.41 -35.62 11.54
N LEU A 450 2.11 -35.44 11.76
CA LEU A 450 1.49 -35.37 13.08
C LEU A 450 0.82 -36.69 13.43
N THR A 451 1.07 -37.21 14.63
CA THR A 451 0.29 -38.28 15.26
C THR A 451 -0.18 -37.82 16.64
N VAL A 452 -1.47 -37.95 16.92
CA VAL A 452 -2.06 -37.63 18.22
C VAL A 452 -2.69 -38.86 18.83
N GLU A 453 -2.12 -39.34 19.93
CA GLU A 453 -2.66 -40.41 20.76
C GLU A 453 -3.49 -39.76 21.87
N SER A 454 -4.76 -39.46 21.58
CA SER A 454 -5.66 -38.84 22.55
C SER A 454 -6.12 -39.85 23.61
N GLY A 455 -5.93 -39.52 24.89
CA GLY A 455 -6.47 -40.27 26.02
C GLY A 455 -7.40 -39.43 26.89
N GLY A 456 -8.14 -40.09 27.79
CA GLY A 456 -9.12 -39.42 28.65
C GLY A 456 -8.49 -38.50 29.69
N ALA A 457 -7.31 -38.87 30.23
CA ALA A 457 -6.60 -38.10 31.26
C ALA A 457 -5.28 -37.47 30.76
N SER A 458 -4.66 -38.04 29.72
CA SER A 458 -3.47 -37.50 29.08
C SER A 458 -3.50 -37.81 27.59
N SER A 459 -2.85 -36.99 26.78
CA SER A 459 -2.71 -37.20 25.34
C SER A 459 -1.26 -37.01 24.93
N ARG A 460 -0.78 -37.89 24.04
CA ARG A 460 0.57 -37.81 23.49
C ARG A 460 0.53 -37.23 22.09
N ILE A 461 1.36 -36.21 21.86
CA ILE A 461 1.52 -35.58 20.55
C ILE A 461 2.91 -35.97 20.02
N VAL A 462 2.96 -36.49 18.80
CA VAL A 462 4.19 -36.92 18.12
C VAL A 462 4.32 -36.17 16.81
N ILE A 463 5.50 -35.58 16.58
CA ILE A 463 5.84 -34.88 15.33
C ILE A 463 7.10 -35.53 14.76
N GLU A 464 7.06 -35.88 13.48
CA GLU A 464 8.15 -36.55 12.78
C GLU A 464 8.55 -35.81 11.50
N GLN A 465 9.85 -35.76 11.22
CA GLN A 465 10.43 -35.29 9.95
C GLN A 465 10.58 -36.47 8.97
N VAL A 466 9.73 -36.51 7.95
CA VAL A 466 9.54 -37.66 7.05
C VAL A 466 10.27 -37.55 5.71
N GLN A 467 10.91 -36.42 5.42
CA GLN A 467 11.68 -36.25 4.18
C GLN A 467 12.87 -37.23 4.08
N GLU A 468 13.26 -37.55 2.84
CA GLU A 468 14.39 -38.46 2.54
C GLU A 468 15.73 -37.90 3.05
N GLN A 469 15.93 -36.59 2.97
CA GLN A 469 17.13 -35.93 3.49
C GLN A 469 17.23 -36.09 5.03
N GLY A 470 18.39 -35.74 5.58
CA GLY A 470 18.56 -35.69 7.03
C GLY A 470 17.57 -34.72 7.71
N PRO A 471 17.27 -34.92 9.01
CA PRO A 471 16.40 -34.01 9.75
C PRO A 471 17.04 -32.63 9.91
N TYR A 472 16.23 -31.58 9.75
CA TYR A 472 16.62 -30.19 9.90
C TYR A 472 16.59 -29.76 11.37
N PRO A 473 17.51 -28.87 11.79
CA PRO A 473 17.43 -28.25 13.10
C PRO A 473 16.37 -27.14 13.07
N VAL A 474 15.23 -27.36 13.70
CA VAL A 474 14.04 -26.51 13.55
C VAL A 474 13.19 -26.45 14.81
N ARG A 475 12.57 -25.30 15.07
CA ARG A 475 11.58 -25.10 16.14
C ARG A 475 10.19 -25.05 15.50
N VAL A 476 9.31 -25.95 15.90
CA VAL A 476 7.99 -26.10 15.31
C VAL A 476 6.93 -25.65 16.32
N PRO A 477 6.17 -24.58 16.05
CA PRO A 477 5.09 -24.16 16.94
C PRO A 477 3.91 -25.13 16.85
N VAL A 478 3.32 -25.46 17.99
CA VAL A 478 2.17 -26.37 18.11
C VAL A 478 1.10 -25.67 18.94
N GLN A 479 -0.05 -25.41 18.33
CA GLN A 479 -1.21 -24.84 19.00
C GLN A 479 -2.13 -25.97 19.46
N ILE A 480 -2.53 -25.93 20.72
CA ILE A 480 -3.28 -26.98 21.41
C ILE A 480 -4.51 -26.35 22.04
N GLN A 481 -5.69 -26.84 21.68
CA GLN A 481 -6.95 -26.46 22.31
C GLN A 481 -7.42 -27.60 23.21
N LEU A 482 -7.84 -27.28 24.43
CA LEU A 482 -8.35 -28.26 25.40
C LEU A 482 -9.87 -28.33 25.33
N LYS A 483 -10.48 -29.49 25.61
CA LYS A 483 -11.96 -29.58 25.69
C LYS A 483 -12.56 -28.72 26.80
N SER A 484 -11.76 -28.37 27.81
CA SER A 484 -12.17 -27.58 28.98
C SER A 484 -12.07 -26.06 28.77
N SER A 485 -11.42 -25.59 27.70
CA SER A 485 -11.18 -24.16 27.48
C SER A 485 -11.16 -23.83 25.99
N PRO A 486 -11.85 -22.76 25.55
CA PRO A 486 -11.85 -22.35 24.15
C PRO A 486 -10.51 -21.73 23.70
N GLY A 487 -9.62 -21.35 24.61
CA GLY A 487 -8.34 -20.72 24.26
C GLY A 487 -7.31 -21.69 23.68
N TRP A 488 -6.45 -21.18 22.78
CA TRP A 488 -5.28 -21.89 22.27
C TRP A 488 -4.09 -21.77 23.22
N LEU A 489 -3.45 -22.89 23.53
CA LEU A 489 -2.16 -22.99 24.20
C LEU A 489 -1.07 -23.18 23.15
N GLN A 490 0.07 -22.52 23.29
CA GLN A 490 1.19 -22.68 22.38
C GLN A 490 2.33 -23.45 23.04
N GLU A 491 2.74 -24.54 22.39
CA GLU A 491 3.97 -25.28 22.68
C GLU A 491 4.97 -25.11 21.52
N VAL A 492 6.26 -25.29 21.79
CA VAL A 492 7.30 -25.26 20.75
C VAL A 492 8.14 -26.53 20.82
N VAL A 493 8.08 -27.33 19.76
CA VAL A 493 8.85 -28.56 19.63
C VAL A 493 10.18 -28.26 18.96
N GLU A 494 11.28 -28.51 19.65
CA GLU A 494 12.63 -28.25 19.13
C GLU A 494 13.31 -29.54 18.64
N PHE A 495 13.60 -29.57 17.33
CA PHE A 495 14.49 -30.54 16.72
C PHE A 495 15.90 -29.94 16.74
N SER A 496 16.72 -30.37 17.70
CA SER A 496 18.10 -29.91 17.84
C SER A 496 19.07 -31.10 17.94
N ALA A 497 20.34 -30.86 17.63
CA ALA A 497 21.36 -31.88 17.76
C ALA A 497 21.51 -32.31 19.23
N ASN A 498 21.46 -33.62 19.48
CA ASN A 498 21.72 -34.19 20.80
C ASN A 498 23.23 -34.12 21.16
N GLU A 499 23.62 -34.65 22.33
CA GLU A 499 25.03 -34.68 22.79
C GLU A 499 25.98 -35.38 21.79
N ALA A 500 25.47 -36.26 20.92
CA ALA A 500 26.22 -36.93 19.88
C ALA A 500 26.23 -36.17 18.54
N GLY A 501 25.66 -34.97 18.47
CA GLY A 501 25.56 -34.15 17.25
C GLY A 501 24.47 -34.60 16.27
N ILE A 502 23.60 -35.53 16.68
CA ILE A 502 22.55 -36.10 15.82
C ILE A 502 21.23 -35.38 16.09
N ILE A 503 20.61 -34.85 15.04
CA ILE A 503 19.26 -34.28 15.12
C ILE A 503 18.25 -35.43 15.07
N PRO A 504 17.31 -35.54 16.02
CA PRO A 504 16.31 -36.60 16.02
C PRO A 504 15.33 -36.41 14.86
N ARG A 505 14.83 -37.50 14.28
CA ARG A 505 13.75 -37.44 13.28
C ARG A 505 12.38 -37.22 13.91
N GLN A 506 12.19 -37.67 15.15
CA GLN A 506 10.91 -37.64 15.84
C GLN A 506 11.04 -36.95 17.20
N GLN A 507 10.00 -36.20 17.56
CA GLN A 507 9.82 -35.59 18.88
C GLN A 507 8.42 -35.90 19.39
N SER A 508 8.26 -36.02 20.72
CA SER A 508 6.95 -36.22 21.33
C SER A 508 6.87 -35.59 22.70
N PHE A 509 5.69 -35.14 23.10
CA PHE A 509 5.41 -34.62 24.43
C PHE A 509 3.99 -35.00 24.88
N GLU A 510 3.76 -34.96 26.19
CA GLU A 510 2.49 -35.32 26.83
C GLU A 510 1.73 -34.07 27.27
N VAL A 511 0.41 -34.09 27.14
CA VAL A 511 -0.50 -33.06 27.65
C VAL A 511 -1.45 -33.72 28.65
N GLU A 512 -1.44 -33.28 29.91
CA GLU A 512 -2.25 -33.85 31.01
C GLU A 512 -3.74 -33.43 30.96
N HIS A 513 -4.34 -33.37 29.77
CA HIS A 513 -5.73 -32.96 29.56
C HIS A 513 -6.34 -33.63 28.32
N SER A 514 -7.67 -33.64 28.26
CA SER A 514 -8.39 -34.02 27.04
C SER A 514 -8.28 -32.93 25.97
N LEU A 515 -7.79 -33.30 24.80
CA LEU A 515 -7.59 -32.38 23.68
C LEU A 515 -8.88 -32.18 22.87
N ALA A 516 -9.14 -30.94 22.49
CA ALA A 516 -10.13 -30.57 21.48
C ALA A 516 -9.51 -30.53 20.09
N ALA A 517 -8.34 -29.90 19.97
CA ALA A 517 -7.63 -29.77 18.70
C ALA A 517 -6.12 -29.62 18.89
N VAL A 518 -5.36 -30.06 17.89
CA VAL A 518 -3.92 -29.81 17.74
C VAL A 518 -3.68 -29.26 16.34
N ARG A 519 -2.88 -28.21 16.22
CA ARG A 519 -2.45 -27.61 14.95
C ARG A 519 -0.95 -27.38 15.00
N VAL A 520 -0.21 -28.02 14.10
CA VAL A 520 1.23 -27.84 13.98
C VAL A 520 1.50 -26.79 12.89
N ASP A 521 2.27 -25.78 13.22
CA ASP A 521 2.62 -24.66 12.34
C ASP A 521 1.42 -23.97 11.63
N PRO A 522 0.34 -23.61 12.36
CA PRO A 522 -0.89 -23.08 11.74
C PRO A 522 -0.73 -21.69 11.11
N LEU A 523 0.32 -20.95 11.48
CA LEU A 523 0.62 -19.61 10.97
C LEU A 523 1.76 -19.61 9.95
N PHE A 524 2.20 -20.78 9.49
CA PHE A 524 3.25 -20.95 8.48
C PHE A 524 4.55 -20.24 8.88
N ASP A 525 4.99 -20.43 10.12
CA ASP A 525 6.19 -19.84 10.70
C ASP A 525 7.46 -20.64 10.37
N VAL A 526 7.30 -21.89 9.90
CA VAL A 526 8.42 -22.77 9.56
C VAL A 526 8.60 -22.88 8.05
N PHE A 527 9.85 -22.76 7.57
CA PHE A 527 10.15 -23.15 6.19
C PHE A 527 10.05 -24.67 6.05
N ARG A 528 8.98 -25.14 5.39
CA ARG A 528 8.67 -26.56 5.20
C ARG A 528 8.00 -26.79 3.84
N ARG A 529 7.96 -28.05 3.40
CA ARG A 529 7.06 -28.43 2.32
C ARG A 529 5.62 -28.38 2.84
N LEU A 530 4.74 -27.76 2.06
CA LEU A 530 3.30 -27.81 2.33
C LEU A 530 2.72 -29.05 1.69
N ASP A 531 1.83 -29.70 2.41
CA ASP A 531 1.01 -30.75 1.84
C ASP A 531 0.05 -30.15 0.79
N SER A 532 -0.37 -30.98 -0.17
CA SER A 532 -1.29 -30.55 -1.21
C SER A 532 -2.58 -29.98 -0.59
N SER A 533 -3.09 -30.57 0.50
CA SER A 533 -4.32 -30.14 1.18
C SER A 533 -4.23 -28.75 1.85
N GLU A 534 -3.01 -28.31 2.17
CA GLU A 534 -2.73 -27.00 2.78
C GLU A 534 -2.64 -25.86 1.76
N THR A 535 -2.67 -26.19 0.46
CA THR A 535 -2.56 -25.23 -0.63
C THR A 535 -3.74 -25.37 -1.58
N PRO A 536 -4.35 -24.27 -2.07
CA PRO A 536 -5.38 -24.40 -3.09
C PRO A 536 -4.71 -24.74 -4.44
N PRO A 537 -5.36 -25.55 -5.31
CA PRO A 537 -4.86 -25.78 -6.65
C PRO A 537 -5.03 -24.53 -7.51
N THR A 538 -4.01 -24.20 -8.30
CA THR A 538 -3.94 -22.93 -9.01
C THR A 538 -3.41 -23.04 -10.42
N ILE A 539 -3.64 -22.00 -11.22
CA ILE A 539 -3.17 -21.91 -12.60
C ILE A 539 -1.64 -22.06 -12.67
N GLY A 540 -0.93 -21.54 -11.67
CA GLY A 540 0.52 -21.64 -11.55
C GLY A 540 1.01 -23.07 -11.34
N ASP A 541 0.23 -23.92 -10.68
CA ASP A 541 0.58 -25.33 -10.48
C ASP A 541 0.55 -26.11 -11.81
N ILE A 542 -0.36 -25.75 -12.73
CA ILE A 542 -0.41 -26.35 -14.06
C ILE A 542 0.76 -25.87 -14.92
N PHE A 543 1.01 -24.55 -14.96
CA PHE A 543 2.13 -24.00 -15.75
C PHE A 543 3.51 -24.38 -15.19
N GLY A 544 3.61 -24.64 -13.88
CA GLY A 544 4.83 -25.08 -13.21
C GLY A 544 5.08 -26.59 -13.28
N ALA A 545 4.11 -27.38 -13.76
CA ALA A 545 4.26 -28.82 -13.89
C ALA A 545 5.35 -29.19 -14.91
N SER A 546 6.10 -30.26 -14.61
CA SER A 546 7.16 -30.78 -15.47
C SER A 546 6.65 -31.28 -16.82
N SER A 547 5.41 -31.78 -16.85
CA SER A 547 4.72 -32.27 -18.04
C SER A 547 3.28 -31.76 -18.07
N GLN A 548 2.85 -31.27 -19.22
CA GLN A 548 1.51 -30.70 -19.42
C GLN A 548 0.82 -31.34 -20.63
N LEU A 549 -0.48 -31.62 -20.49
CA LEU A 549 -1.35 -32.11 -21.55
C LEU A 549 -2.47 -31.09 -21.82
N ILE A 550 -2.50 -30.53 -23.02
CA ILE A 550 -3.56 -29.62 -23.48
C ILE A 550 -4.52 -30.40 -24.39
N ILE A 551 -5.78 -30.51 -23.96
CA ILE A 551 -6.85 -31.22 -24.66
C ILE A 551 -7.75 -30.20 -25.37
N LEU A 552 -7.76 -30.29 -26.70
CA LEU A 552 -8.54 -29.43 -27.58
C LEU A 552 -9.91 -30.04 -27.92
N PRO A 553 -10.98 -29.24 -28.00
CA PRO A 553 -12.33 -29.73 -28.27
C PRO A 553 -12.54 -29.95 -29.79
N SER A 554 -12.46 -31.20 -30.27
CA SER A 554 -12.42 -31.48 -31.72
C SER A 554 -13.68 -31.06 -32.50
N GLN A 555 -14.82 -30.96 -31.81
CA GLN A 555 -16.10 -30.55 -32.40
C GLN A 555 -16.42 -29.05 -32.21
N SER A 556 -15.51 -28.28 -31.61
CA SER A 556 -15.76 -26.85 -31.36
C SER A 556 -15.68 -26.04 -32.66
N PRO A 557 -16.63 -25.11 -32.91
CA PRO A 557 -16.52 -24.18 -34.04
C PRO A 557 -15.34 -23.20 -33.87
N ARG A 558 -14.74 -23.11 -32.67
CA ARG A 558 -13.62 -22.22 -32.32
C ARG A 558 -12.28 -22.95 -32.23
N LEU A 559 -12.17 -24.14 -32.83
CA LEU A 559 -10.98 -25.01 -32.72
C LEU A 559 -9.68 -24.30 -33.16
N SER A 560 -9.73 -23.44 -34.18
CA SER A 560 -8.58 -22.64 -34.62
C SER A 560 -8.04 -21.74 -33.52
N ALA A 561 -8.91 -20.97 -32.86
CA ALA A 561 -8.53 -20.07 -31.78
C ALA A 561 -7.99 -20.83 -30.55
N TRP A 562 -8.57 -21.98 -30.21
CA TRP A 562 -8.05 -22.84 -29.13
C TRP A 562 -6.68 -23.43 -29.45
N ARG A 563 -6.46 -23.82 -30.71
CA ARG A 563 -5.16 -24.34 -31.16
C ARG A 563 -4.08 -23.26 -31.08
N GLU A 564 -4.37 -22.04 -31.54
CA GLU A 564 -3.44 -20.92 -31.46
C GLU A 564 -3.06 -20.60 -30.00
N LEU A 565 -4.04 -20.59 -29.10
CA LEU A 565 -3.79 -20.44 -27.65
C LEU A 565 -2.88 -21.56 -27.13
N ALA A 566 -3.17 -22.82 -27.43
CA ALA A 566 -2.38 -23.96 -26.95
C ALA A 566 -0.93 -23.94 -27.49
N GLU A 567 -0.75 -23.66 -28.78
CA GLU A 567 0.57 -23.55 -29.43
C GLU A 567 1.41 -22.43 -28.81
N SER A 568 0.80 -21.33 -28.38
CA SER A 568 1.52 -20.24 -27.70
C SER A 568 2.17 -20.69 -26.38
N TRP A 569 1.54 -21.63 -25.65
CA TRP A 569 2.05 -22.17 -24.39
C TRP A 569 3.04 -23.31 -24.59
N ALA A 570 2.96 -24.04 -25.71
CA ALA A 570 3.88 -25.14 -26.03
C ALA A 570 5.26 -24.70 -26.52
N SER A 571 5.56 -23.39 -26.54
CA SER A 571 6.86 -22.86 -26.97
C SER A 571 8.00 -23.10 -25.97
N SER A 572 7.70 -23.52 -24.74
CA SER A 572 8.69 -23.88 -23.71
C SER A 572 8.19 -25.02 -22.79
N GLY A 573 8.92 -26.14 -22.69
CA GLY A 573 8.62 -27.26 -21.77
C GLY A 573 8.09 -28.53 -22.46
N ASP A 574 7.85 -29.59 -21.68
CA ASP A 574 7.19 -30.82 -22.13
C ASP A 574 5.66 -30.61 -22.16
N VAL A 575 5.17 -30.03 -23.26
CA VAL A 575 3.75 -29.73 -23.46
C VAL A 575 3.22 -30.53 -24.65
N GLN A 576 2.30 -31.46 -24.39
CA GLN A 576 1.62 -32.22 -25.41
C GLN A 576 0.26 -31.58 -25.73
N ILE A 577 -0.02 -31.33 -27.01
CA ILE A 577 -1.32 -30.84 -27.49
C ILE A 577 -2.00 -31.94 -28.28
N ILE A 578 -3.21 -32.34 -27.87
CA ILE A 578 -4.01 -33.36 -28.57
C ILE A 578 -5.45 -32.90 -28.77
N LEU A 579 -6.15 -33.50 -29.73
CA LEU A 579 -7.61 -33.42 -29.78
C LEU A 579 -8.24 -34.38 -28.76
N ASP A 580 -9.40 -34.03 -28.22
CA ASP A 580 -10.17 -34.89 -27.30
C ASP A 580 -10.39 -36.34 -27.82
N ARG A 581 -10.60 -36.51 -29.13
CA ARG A 581 -10.73 -37.83 -29.81
C ARG A 581 -9.43 -38.63 -29.90
N GLU A 582 -8.29 -38.02 -29.63
CA GLU A 582 -6.95 -38.63 -29.65
C GLU A 582 -6.50 -39.03 -28.24
N LEU A 583 -7.29 -38.70 -27.20
CA LEU A 583 -7.00 -39.03 -25.82
C LEU A 583 -7.20 -40.54 -25.59
N ASN A 584 -6.10 -41.22 -25.29
CA ASN A 584 -6.10 -42.65 -24.96
C ASN A 584 -5.65 -42.89 -23.51
N GLU A 585 -4.54 -42.26 -23.09
CA GLU A 585 -3.95 -42.42 -21.77
C GLU A 585 -3.48 -41.06 -21.24
N ILE A 586 -3.58 -40.86 -19.93
CA ILE A 586 -3.00 -39.71 -19.22
C ILE A 586 -1.96 -40.25 -18.24
N SER A 587 -0.71 -39.84 -18.42
CA SER A 587 0.38 -40.25 -17.54
C SER A 587 0.20 -39.69 -16.13
N ASP A 588 0.65 -40.46 -15.13
CA ASP A 588 0.60 -40.03 -13.73
C ASP A 588 1.48 -38.78 -13.51
N GLY A 589 0.92 -37.78 -12.84
CA GLY A 589 1.61 -36.52 -12.55
C GLY A 589 1.58 -35.48 -13.69
N THR A 590 0.97 -35.78 -14.84
CA THR A 590 0.78 -34.80 -15.91
C THR A 590 -0.31 -33.80 -15.54
N ALA A 591 0.00 -32.50 -15.61
CA ALA A 591 -1.02 -31.47 -15.41
C ALA A 591 -1.85 -31.26 -16.69
N ILE A 592 -3.14 -31.02 -16.56
CA ILE A 592 -4.09 -31.09 -17.68
C ILE A 592 -4.77 -29.74 -17.91
N TRP A 593 -4.77 -29.27 -19.15
CA TRP A 593 -5.62 -28.17 -19.61
C TRP A 593 -6.76 -28.70 -20.49
N PHE A 594 -8.01 -28.47 -20.07
CA PHE A 594 -9.20 -28.66 -20.89
C PHE A 594 -9.60 -27.33 -21.51
N LEU A 595 -9.62 -27.24 -22.84
CA LEU A 595 -10.03 -26.04 -23.55
C LEU A 595 -11.45 -26.19 -24.11
N GLY A 596 -12.29 -25.17 -23.91
CA GLY A 596 -13.68 -25.18 -24.39
C GLY A 596 -14.51 -26.29 -23.75
N GLU A 597 -15.17 -27.10 -24.58
CA GLU A 597 -16.05 -28.20 -24.14
C GLU A 597 -15.63 -29.50 -24.85
N PRO A 598 -14.53 -30.14 -24.41
CA PRO A 598 -14.04 -31.35 -25.03
C PRO A 598 -14.95 -32.54 -24.73
N ILE A 599 -15.11 -33.44 -25.71
CA ILE A 599 -15.90 -34.67 -25.56
C ILE A 599 -14.95 -35.80 -25.18
N LEU A 600 -14.84 -36.06 -23.88
CA LEU A 600 -13.92 -37.05 -23.33
C LEU A 600 -14.44 -38.50 -23.47
N PRO A 601 -13.53 -39.49 -23.64
CA PRO A 601 -13.82 -40.91 -23.46
C PRO A 601 -14.45 -41.20 -22.11
N GLU A 602 -15.23 -42.28 -22.02
CA GLU A 602 -16.06 -42.60 -20.85
C GLU A 602 -15.24 -42.66 -19.55
N GLU A 603 -14.02 -43.22 -19.60
CA GLU A 603 -13.12 -43.31 -18.44
C GLU A 603 -12.62 -41.95 -17.90
N TYR A 604 -12.62 -40.88 -18.71
CA TYR A 604 -12.09 -39.55 -18.32
C TYR A 604 -13.18 -38.50 -18.09
N ARG A 605 -14.46 -38.84 -18.29
CA ARG A 605 -15.58 -37.88 -18.10
C ARG A 605 -15.70 -37.36 -16.66
N ALA A 606 -15.27 -38.15 -15.68
CA ALA A 606 -15.29 -37.75 -14.28
C ALA A 606 -14.39 -36.52 -14.02
N LEU A 607 -13.29 -36.33 -14.76
CA LEU A 607 -12.33 -35.26 -14.52
C LEU A 607 -12.94 -33.86 -14.65
N LEU A 608 -13.75 -33.62 -15.69
CA LEU A 608 -14.48 -32.34 -15.84
C LEU A 608 -15.56 -32.17 -14.75
N THR A 609 -16.16 -33.28 -14.31
CA THR A 609 -17.15 -33.27 -13.22
C THR A 609 -16.50 -32.86 -11.91
N GLU A 610 -15.32 -33.38 -11.59
CA GLU A 610 -14.54 -33.01 -10.39
C GLU A 610 -14.19 -31.51 -10.37
N ILE A 611 -13.76 -30.94 -11.50
CA ILE A 611 -13.48 -29.50 -11.60
C ILE A 611 -14.76 -28.69 -11.31
N GLN A 612 -15.87 -29.12 -11.90
CA GLN A 612 -17.16 -28.44 -11.75
C GLN A 612 -17.70 -28.54 -10.31
N GLU A 613 -17.58 -29.71 -9.68
CA GLU A 613 -17.98 -29.94 -8.28
C GLU A 613 -17.14 -29.11 -7.32
N LYS A 614 -15.81 -29.03 -7.54
CA LYS A 614 -14.95 -28.16 -6.74
C LYS A 614 -15.39 -26.70 -6.84
N GLY A 615 -15.60 -26.19 -8.06
CA GLY A 615 -16.13 -24.84 -8.26
C GLY A 615 -17.47 -24.62 -7.55
N ALA A 616 -18.43 -25.55 -7.71
CA ALA A 616 -19.75 -25.46 -7.11
C ALA A 616 -19.70 -25.44 -5.57
N SER A 617 -18.81 -26.24 -4.96
CA SER A 617 -18.62 -26.27 -3.50
C SER A 617 -18.13 -24.94 -2.93
N GLU A 618 -17.40 -24.17 -3.73
CA GLU A 618 -16.88 -22.84 -3.40
C GLU A 618 -17.78 -21.72 -3.95
N GLN A 619 -19.01 -22.04 -4.37
CA GLN A 619 -19.98 -21.08 -4.94
C GLN A 619 -19.54 -20.43 -6.26
N PHE A 620 -18.61 -21.05 -6.99
CA PHE A 620 -18.22 -20.65 -8.35
C PHE A 620 -18.80 -21.61 -9.41
N THR A 621 -19.84 -21.17 -10.09
CA THR A 621 -20.55 -22.01 -11.06
C THR A 621 -20.28 -21.55 -12.49
N LEU A 622 -19.70 -22.41 -13.31
CA LEU A 622 -19.65 -22.26 -14.76
C LEU A 622 -20.66 -23.23 -15.39
N ALA A 623 -21.96 -22.90 -15.37
CA ALA A 623 -23.00 -23.72 -16.03
C ALA A 623 -23.13 -23.41 -17.53
N SER A 624 -24.08 -24.05 -18.22
CA SER A 624 -24.32 -23.90 -19.66
C SER A 624 -25.12 -22.65 -20.06
N SER A 625 -25.51 -21.78 -19.11
CA SER A 625 -26.29 -20.58 -19.40
C SER A 625 -26.04 -19.42 -18.43
N LEU A 626 -25.84 -19.70 -17.15
CA LEU A 626 -25.67 -18.70 -16.09
C LEU A 626 -24.43 -19.01 -15.26
N TRP A 627 -23.56 -18.02 -15.08
CA TRP A 627 -22.35 -18.13 -14.26
C TRP A 627 -22.45 -17.28 -13.00
N ASN A 628 -21.91 -17.80 -11.88
CA ASN A 628 -21.93 -17.15 -10.57
C ASN A 628 -20.53 -17.12 -9.95
N LEU A 629 -20.23 -16.06 -9.17
CA LEU A 629 -18.99 -15.88 -8.40
C LEU A 629 -19.22 -16.08 -6.89
N PRO A 630 -18.20 -16.51 -6.12
CA PRO A 630 -18.31 -16.68 -4.66
C PRO A 630 -18.67 -15.36 -3.93
N ASP A 631 -18.18 -14.22 -4.44
CA ASP A 631 -18.40 -12.89 -3.82
C ASP A 631 -19.65 -12.16 -4.32
N MET A 632 -20.49 -12.81 -5.14
CA MET A 632 -21.83 -12.30 -5.41
C MET A 632 -22.67 -12.52 -4.16
N LYS A 633 -22.53 -11.62 -3.17
CA LYS A 633 -23.42 -11.56 -2.00
C LYS A 633 -24.86 -11.75 -2.48
N GLN A 634 -25.63 -12.48 -1.68
CA GLN A 634 -27.07 -12.67 -1.78
C GLN A 634 -27.89 -11.35 -1.70
N SER A 635 -27.41 -10.24 -2.26
CA SER A 635 -28.25 -9.11 -2.63
C SER A 635 -29.08 -9.54 -3.83
N SER A 636 -30.40 -9.40 -3.73
CA SER A 636 -31.39 -9.62 -4.79
C SER A 636 -31.20 -8.76 -6.06
N GLU A 637 -30.05 -8.09 -6.24
CA GLU A 637 -29.81 -7.06 -7.26
C GLU A 637 -28.77 -7.41 -8.34
N LYS A 638 -27.94 -8.45 -8.19
CA LYS A 638 -26.98 -8.82 -9.25
C LYS A 638 -27.51 -9.94 -10.15
N ALA A 639 -27.86 -9.58 -11.39
CA ALA A 639 -28.28 -10.54 -12.41
C ALA A 639 -27.16 -11.56 -12.72
N PRO A 640 -27.50 -12.83 -12.98
CA PRO A 640 -26.51 -13.87 -13.26
C PRO A 640 -25.78 -13.59 -14.59
N LEU A 641 -24.49 -13.95 -14.63
CA LEU A 641 -23.60 -13.57 -15.73
C LEU A 641 -23.84 -14.43 -16.97
N ARG A 642 -23.91 -13.78 -18.14
CA ARG A 642 -24.11 -14.46 -19.42
C ARG A 642 -22.79 -15.01 -19.93
N GLN A 643 -22.73 -16.32 -20.15
CA GLN A 643 -21.53 -16.98 -20.69
C GLN A 643 -21.07 -16.45 -22.06
N GLN A 644 -21.96 -15.82 -22.85
CA GLN A 644 -21.60 -15.28 -24.17
C GLN A 644 -20.68 -14.06 -24.08
N ASP A 645 -20.72 -13.36 -22.94
CA ASP A 645 -19.96 -12.13 -22.71
C ASP A 645 -18.69 -12.38 -21.89
N HIS A 646 -18.50 -13.62 -21.41
CA HIS A 646 -17.47 -13.97 -20.44
C HIS A 646 -16.61 -15.17 -20.85
N CYS A 647 -15.38 -15.21 -20.33
CA CYS A 647 -14.54 -16.40 -20.31
C CYS A 647 -14.25 -16.80 -18.85
N GLY A 648 -14.44 -18.08 -18.51
CA GLY A 648 -14.33 -18.60 -17.14
C GLY A 648 -13.23 -19.66 -17.05
N ILE A 649 -12.45 -19.61 -15.98
CA ILE A 649 -11.37 -20.54 -15.70
C ILE A 649 -11.57 -21.14 -14.31
N GLN A 650 -11.47 -22.47 -14.21
CA GLN A 650 -11.48 -23.24 -12.96
C GLN A 650 -10.28 -24.16 -12.90
N VAL A 651 -9.71 -24.34 -11.72
CA VAL A 651 -8.64 -25.29 -11.46
C VAL A 651 -9.05 -26.24 -10.33
N ALA A 652 -8.74 -27.52 -10.44
CA ALA A 652 -8.92 -28.49 -9.37
C ALA A 652 -7.77 -29.49 -9.34
N ARG A 653 -7.67 -30.29 -8.27
CA ARG A 653 -6.80 -31.47 -8.25
C ARG A 653 -7.60 -32.69 -8.66
N GLN A 654 -6.92 -33.64 -9.29
CA GLN A 654 -7.51 -34.93 -9.58
C GLN A 654 -7.65 -35.76 -8.30
N SER A 655 -8.83 -36.33 -8.09
CA SER A 655 -9.14 -37.19 -6.95
C SER A 655 -8.21 -38.41 -6.92
N GLY A 656 -7.53 -38.63 -5.78
CA GLY A 656 -6.57 -39.71 -5.61
C GLY A 656 -5.21 -39.52 -6.32
N LYS A 657 -5.01 -38.41 -7.03
CA LYS A 657 -3.73 -38.01 -7.64
C LYS A 657 -3.45 -36.54 -7.33
N GLU A 658 -3.13 -36.27 -6.07
CA GLU A 658 -3.06 -34.90 -5.54
C GLU A 658 -1.96 -34.01 -6.17
N ASN A 659 -0.96 -34.62 -6.82
CA ASN A 659 0.05 -33.89 -7.60
C ASN A 659 -0.39 -33.59 -9.05
N SER A 660 -1.55 -34.11 -9.49
CA SER A 660 -2.13 -33.86 -10.82
C SER A 660 -3.14 -32.72 -10.73
N THR A 661 -2.78 -31.58 -11.32
CA THR A 661 -3.64 -30.39 -11.36
C THR A 661 -4.33 -30.28 -12.72
N MET A 662 -5.62 -29.93 -12.70
CA MET A 662 -6.48 -29.86 -13.87
C MET A 662 -7.09 -28.48 -13.99
N GLY A 663 -6.95 -27.83 -15.14
CA GLY A 663 -7.53 -26.53 -15.46
C GLY A 663 -8.56 -26.64 -16.57
N TRP A 664 -9.69 -25.97 -16.42
CA TRP A 664 -10.74 -25.91 -17.43
C TRP A 664 -11.01 -24.47 -17.84
N ILE A 665 -10.86 -24.17 -19.13
CA ILE A 665 -11.08 -22.85 -19.72
C ILE A 665 -12.31 -22.90 -20.61
N ARG A 666 -13.34 -22.13 -20.26
CA ARG A 666 -14.57 -22.00 -21.06
C ARG A 666 -14.65 -20.58 -21.60
N CYS A 667 -14.74 -20.44 -22.92
CA CYS A 667 -15.03 -19.15 -23.55
C CYS A 667 -15.82 -19.32 -24.85
N TYR A 668 -16.89 -18.53 -25.01
CA TYR A 668 -17.75 -18.55 -26.20
C TYR A 668 -17.51 -17.37 -27.14
N ARG A 669 -16.75 -16.38 -26.70
CA ARG A 669 -16.37 -15.21 -27.50
C ARG A 669 -15.02 -15.48 -28.17
N GLU A 670 -15.05 -15.80 -29.45
CA GLU A 670 -13.86 -16.25 -30.19
C GLU A 670 -12.73 -15.21 -30.18
N ALA A 671 -13.06 -13.93 -30.30
CA ALA A 671 -12.11 -12.81 -30.25
C ALA A 671 -11.34 -12.71 -28.92
N ALA A 672 -11.91 -13.22 -27.82
CA ALA A 672 -11.30 -13.16 -26.50
C ALA A 672 -10.25 -14.26 -26.26
N ILE A 673 -10.34 -15.39 -26.99
CA ILE A 673 -9.48 -16.56 -26.77
C ILE A 673 -7.98 -16.23 -26.92
N PRO A 674 -7.52 -15.54 -27.99
CA PRO A 674 -6.11 -15.15 -28.11
C PRO A 674 -5.63 -14.24 -26.97
N GLY A 675 -6.52 -13.39 -26.42
CA GLY A 675 -6.21 -12.53 -25.28
C GLY A 675 -5.96 -13.31 -23.99
N LEU A 676 -6.64 -14.44 -23.79
CA LEU A 676 -6.43 -15.32 -22.62
C LEU A 676 -5.04 -15.96 -22.63
N ALA A 677 -4.54 -16.35 -23.82
CA ALA A 677 -3.22 -16.95 -23.99
C ALA A 677 -2.12 -16.10 -23.35
N ARG A 678 -2.20 -14.78 -23.57
CA ARG A 678 -1.28 -13.79 -23.01
C ARG A 678 -1.52 -13.55 -21.53
N LYS A 679 -2.79 -13.49 -21.08
CA LYS A 679 -3.14 -13.07 -19.73
C LYS A 679 -2.93 -14.16 -18.68
N LEU A 680 -3.35 -15.40 -18.94
CA LEU A 680 -3.42 -16.46 -17.92
C LEU A 680 -2.09 -16.77 -17.19
N PRO A 681 -0.92 -16.74 -17.85
CA PRO A 681 0.36 -16.93 -17.14
C PRO A 681 0.63 -15.89 -16.03
N HIS A 682 0.03 -14.69 -16.13
CA HIS A 682 0.15 -13.65 -15.09
C HIS A 682 -0.74 -13.89 -13.87
N TYR A 683 -1.67 -14.85 -13.93
CA TYR A 683 -2.66 -15.14 -12.89
C TYR A 683 -2.36 -16.44 -12.13
N GLY A 684 -1.08 -16.85 -12.08
CA GLY A 684 -0.67 -18.14 -11.50
C GLY A 684 -1.11 -18.40 -10.06
N LYS A 685 -1.32 -17.36 -9.23
CA LYS A 685 -1.80 -17.52 -7.84
C LYS A 685 -3.28 -17.94 -7.73
N TYR A 686 -4.09 -17.81 -8.79
CA TYR A 686 -5.53 -17.97 -8.66
C TYR A 686 -6.01 -19.39 -9.03
N SER A 687 -7.06 -19.85 -8.34
CA SER A 687 -7.77 -21.10 -8.62
C SER A 687 -8.91 -20.92 -9.61
N TYR A 688 -9.47 -19.71 -9.69
CA TYR A 688 -10.47 -19.35 -10.67
C TYR A 688 -10.30 -17.93 -11.17
N LEU A 689 -10.75 -17.71 -12.40
CA LEU A 689 -10.78 -16.39 -13.04
C LEU A 689 -12.04 -16.25 -13.88
N LEU A 690 -12.45 -14.99 -14.03
CA LEU A 690 -13.50 -14.58 -14.90
C LEU A 690 -13.06 -13.35 -15.68
N PHE A 691 -13.23 -13.39 -16.99
CA PHE A 691 -12.94 -12.29 -17.90
C PHE A 691 -14.18 -11.88 -18.68
N GLU A 692 -14.27 -10.60 -19.05
CA GLU A 692 -15.34 -10.02 -19.85
C GLU A 692 -14.76 -9.30 -21.10
N GLY A 693 -15.50 -9.34 -22.22
CA GLY A 693 -15.20 -8.57 -23.43
C GLY A 693 -14.26 -9.26 -24.45
N ASP A 694 -14.08 -8.62 -25.61
CA ASP A 694 -13.22 -9.12 -26.70
C ASP A 694 -11.73 -9.03 -26.35
N GLU A 695 -11.33 -8.00 -25.61
CA GLU A 695 -10.05 -7.96 -24.93
C GLU A 695 -10.29 -8.40 -23.47
N PRO A 696 -10.04 -9.68 -23.13
CA PRO A 696 -10.57 -10.29 -21.91
C PRO A 696 -10.12 -9.53 -20.67
N THR A 697 -11.01 -8.75 -20.05
CA THR A 697 -10.72 -7.92 -18.87
C THR A 697 -11.14 -8.67 -17.62
N ASN A 698 -10.26 -8.79 -16.63
CA ASN A 698 -10.56 -9.59 -15.43
C ASN A 698 -11.65 -8.90 -14.60
N VAL A 699 -12.75 -9.61 -14.35
CA VAL A 699 -13.91 -9.15 -13.57
C VAL A 699 -14.18 -10.03 -12.35
N GLY A 700 -13.44 -11.13 -12.20
CA GLY A 700 -13.49 -12.01 -11.03
C GLY A 700 -12.23 -12.87 -10.93
N LYS A 701 -11.74 -13.09 -9.71
CA LYS A 701 -10.59 -13.92 -9.42
C LYS A 701 -10.60 -14.34 -7.96
N GLY A 702 -9.99 -15.48 -7.65
CA GLY A 702 -9.76 -15.89 -6.27
C GLY A 702 -9.11 -17.26 -6.17
N GLU A 703 -8.95 -17.71 -4.95
CA GLU A 703 -8.40 -19.01 -4.59
C GLU A 703 -9.46 -19.82 -3.86
N TRP A 704 -9.41 -21.14 -3.99
CA TRP A 704 -10.27 -22.02 -3.20
C TRP A 704 -9.89 -21.98 -1.72
N SER A 705 -10.88 -22.23 -0.86
CA SER A 705 -10.60 -22.45 0.55
C SER A 705 -9.81 -23.77 0.75
N THR A 706 -8.91 -23.76 1.72
CA THR A 706 -8.13 -24.93 2.18
C THR A 706 -8.64 -25.33 3.55
N GLY A 707 -9.32 -26.48 3.66
CA GLY A 707 -10.06 -26.87 4.88
C GLY A 707 -9.40 -27.96 5.73
N SER A 708 -8.40 -28.66 5.22
CA SER A 708 -7.75 -29.79 5.90
C SER A 708 -6.24 -29.67 5.81
N SER A 709 -5.54 -29.99 6.89
CA SER A 709 -4.08 -30.08 6.93
C SER A 709 -3.71 -31.40 7.62
N PRO A 710 -2.74 -32.18 7.11
CA PRO A 710 -2.24 -33.38 7.81
C PRO A 710 -1.53 -33.03 9.12
N LEU A 711 -1.19 -31.75 9.31
CA LEU A 711 -0.63 -31.18 10.53
C LEU A 711 -1.71 -30.69 11.49
N SER A 712 -2.95 -31.14 11.30
CA SER A 712 -4.10 -30.81 12.14
C SER A 712 -4.81 -32.05 12.63
N TRP A 713 -5.16 -32.09 13.91
CA TRP A 713 -6.01 -33.11 14.51
C TRP A 713 -7.14 -32.44 15.31
N THR A 714 -8.36 -32.96 15.19
CA THR A 714 -9.54 -32.44 15.92
C THR A 714 -10.31 -33.61 16.49
N ALA A 715 -10.74 -33.49 17.75
CA ALA A 715 -11.60 -34.48 18.38
C ALA A 715 -13.01 -34.46 17.76
N GLU A 716 -13.68 -35.60 17.73
CA GLU A 716 -15.07 -35.71 17.25
C GLU A 716 -16.02 -34.79 18.06
N ASP A 717 -16.96 -34.16 17.34
CA ASP A 717 -18.04 -33.32 17.86
C ASP A 717 -17.60 -32.11 18.72
N VAL A 718 -16.45 -31.51 18.43
CA VAL A 718 -15.97 -30.29 19.11
C VAL A 718 -15.86 -29.13 18.14
N SER A 719 -16.35 -27.95 18.55
CA SER A 719 -16.10 -26.69 17.84
C SER A 719 -14.70 -26.18 18.15
N VAL A 720 -13.95 -25.83 17.11
CA VAL A 720 -12.58 -25.32 17.22
C VAL A 720 -12.56 -23.83 16.90
N GLU A 721 -11.87 -23.06 17.74
CA GLU A 721 -11.72 -21.62 17.54
C GLU A 721 -10.70 -21.33 16.42
N ALA A 722 -10.90 -20.25 15.67
CA ALA A 722 -9.93 -19.83 14.66
C ALA A 722 -8.63 -19.34 15.32
N ILE A 723 -7.49 -19.64 14.70
CA ILE A 723 -6.20 -19.11 15.14
C ILE A 723 -5.99 -17.78 14.43
N VAL A 724 -5.78 -16.71 15.20
CA VAL A 724 -5.53 -15.36 14.69
C VAL A 724 -4.06 -15.01 14.88
N ASP A 725 -3.42 -14.51 13.82
CA ASP A 725 -2.06 -13.97 13.88
C ASP A 725 -2.11 -12.59 14.55
N SER A 726 -1.84 -12.52 15.85
CA SER A 726 -1.88 -11.29 16.66
C SER A 726 -0.51 -10.61 16.80
N ARG A 727 0.47 -11.00 15.98
CA ARG A 727 1.81 -10.41 16.03
C ARG A 727 1.82 -8.99 15.53
N GLU A 728 2.47 -8.11 16.29
CA GLU A 728 2.78 -6.79 15.80
C GLU A 728 3.90 -6.83 14.76
N PRO A 729 3.80 -6.03 13.68
CA PRO A 729 4.86 -5.89 12.70
C PRO A 729 6.10 -5.21 13.30
N LEU A 730 7.29 -5.59 12.83
CA LEU A 730 8.57 -5.01 13.29
C LEU A 730 8.60 -3.48 13.20
N ALA A 731 7.97 -2.93 12.16
CA ALA A 731 7.77 -1.51 11.93
C ALA A 731 6.55 -1.30 11.03
N ARG A 732 5.97 -0.10 11.10
CA ARG A 732 4.93 0.39 10.20
C ARG A 732 5.42 1.72 9.60
N PRO A 733 5.08 2.05 8.34
CA PRO A 733 5.33 3.40 7.84
C PRO A 733 4.63 4.37 8.78
N GLY A 734 5.31 5.45 9.17
CA GLY A 734 4.74 6.47 10.08
C GLY A 734 3.41 6.98 9.51
N PRO A 735 2.40 7.26 10.34
CA PRO A 735 1.09 7.61 9.82
C PRO A 735 1.21 8.95 9.07
N VAL A 736 0.59 9.03 7.88
CA VAL A 736 0.47 10.30 7.15
C VAL A 736 -0.22 11.32 8.05
N LEU A 737 -1.27 10.87 8.75
CA LEU A 737 -2.13 11.64 9.63
C LEU A 737 -1.73 11.41 11.09
N ASP A 738 -1.56 12.49 11.85
CA ASP A 738 -1.01 12.48 13.19
C ASP A 738 -2.13 12.60 14.23
N GLY A 739 -2.47 11.47 14.86
CA GLY A 739 -3.47 11.41 15.91
C GLY A 739 -3.15 12.29 17.12
N ASP A 740 -1.85 12.46 17.45
CA ASP A 740 -1.43 13.29 18.58
C ASP A 740 -1.73 14.77 18.33
N ARG A 741 -1.62 15.23 17.08
CA ARG A 741 -2.05 16.59 16.69
C ARG A 741 -3.55 16.76 16.82
N MET A 742 -4.32 15.82 16.30
CA MET A 742 -5.79 15.89 16.35
C MET A 742 -6.29 15.91 17.79
N ILE A 743 -5.82 15.00 18.66
CA ILE A 743 -6.24 15.00 20.07
C ILE A 743 -5.74 16.23 20.82
N SER A 744 -4.60 16.82 20.42
CA SER A 744 -4.15 18.11 20.96
C SER A 744 -5.10 19.24 20.57
N ASP A 745 -5.53 19.31 19.31
CA ASP A 745 -6.50 20.29 18.83
C ASP A 745 -7.87 20.12 19.57
N VAL A 746 -8.34 18.87 19.73
CA VAL A 746 -9.56 18.56 20.51
C VAL A 746 -9.44 19.01 21.97
N ARG A 747 -8.35 18.65 22.65
CA ARG A 747 -8.13 19.02 24.06
C ARG A 747 -8.12 20.52 24.28
N TRP A 748 -7.54 21.27 23.35
CA TRP A 748 -7.54 22.73 23.43
C TRP A 748 -8.93 23.29 23.22
N LEU A 749 -9.62 22.88 22.14
CA LEU A 749 -10.95 23.40 21.81
C LEU A 749 -11.98 23.06 22.88
N ALA A 750 -11.91 21.88 23.48
CA ALA A 750 -12.78 21.44 24.56
C ALA A 750 -12.29 21.82 25.97
N ASP A 751 -11.25 22.65 26.09
CA ASP A 751 -10.73 23.06 27.39
C ASP A 751 -11.79 23.88 28.16
N PRO A 752 -12.03 23.61 29.46
CA PRO A 752 -12.98 24.37 30.27
C PRO A 752 -12.76 25.89 30.26
N GLN A 753 -11.55 26.39 29.98
CA GLN A 753 -11.26 27.82 29.84
C GLN A 753 -11.98 28.47 28.65
N LEU A 754 -12.37 27.70 27.64
CA LEU A 754 -13.16 28.18 26.49
C LEU A 754 -14.66 28.18 26.78
N GLU A 755 -15.07 27.83 28.00
CA GLU A 755 -16.43 27.91 28.52
C GLU A 755 -17.49 27.26 27.62
N GLY A 756 -17.12 26.25 26.83
CA GLY A 756 -18.00 25.53 25.91
C GLY A 756 -18.30 26.26 24.60
N ARG A 757 -17.51 27.27 24.24
CA ARG A 757 -17.53 27.97 22.94
C ARG A 757 -18.91 28.51 22.56
N GLU A 758 -19.62 29.10 23.54
CA GLU A 758 -20.92 29.74 23.32
C GLU A 758 -20.81 30.84 22.26
N ASN A 759 -21.80 30.95 21.40
CA ASN A 759 -21.90 32.03 20.42
C ASN A 759 -21.85 33.41 21.09
N GLY A 760 -20.85 34.22 20.71
CA GLY A 760 -20.57 35.53 21.30
C GLY A 760 -19.64 35.54 22.52
N SER A 761 -19.17 34.37 22.97
CA SER A 761 -18.24 34.27 24.09
C SER A 761 -16.80 34.58 23.67
N VAL A 762 -15.98 34.94 24.67
CA VAL A 762 -14.52 35.02 24.51
C VAL A 762 -13.94 33.65 24.14
N GLY A 763 -14.55 32.56 24.60
CA GLY A 763 -14.14 31.20 24.26
C GLY A 763 -14.27 30.88 22.78
N LEU A 764 -15.39 31.25 22.15
CA LEU A 764 -15.57 31.09 20.70
C LEU A 764 -14.61 32.00 19.89
N GLU A 765 -14.37 33.22 20.36
CA GLU A 765 -13.38 34.12 19.76
C GLU A 765 -11.97 33.49 19.80
N GLN A 766 -11.56 32.92 20.94
CA GLN A 766 -10.29 32.22 21.09
C GLN A 766 -10.22 30.95 20.23
N ALA A 767 -11.30 30.17 20.16
CA ALA A 767 -11.37 28.97 19.33
C ALA A 767 -11.25 29.29 17.83
N THR A 768 -11.97 30.29 17.34
CA THR A 768 -11.85 30.75 15.94
C THR A 768 -10.47 31.34 15.64
N GLN A 769 -9.82 32.00 16.61
CA GLN A 769 -8.43 32.45 16.45
C GLN A 769 -7.46 31.27 16.38
N TRP A 770 -7.67 30.23 17.20
CA TRP A 770 -6.88 29.01 17.15
C TRP A 770 -6.94 28.38 15.76
N VAL A 771 -8.13 28.18 15.22
CA VAL A 771 -8.30 27.61 13.87
C VAL A 771 -7.60 28.44 12.79
N ALA A 772 -7.71 29.77 12.84
CA ALA A 772 -7.02 30.65 11.88
C ALA A 772 -5.49 30.51 11.96
N ASN A 773 -4.93 30.46 13.17
CA ASN A 773 -3.49 30.23 13.35
C ASN A 773 -3.07 28.86 12.80
N ARG A 774 -3.88 27.82 13.01
CA ARG A 774 -3.60 26.47 12.47
C ARG A 774 -3.67 26.47 10.94
N PHE A 775 -4.63 27.15 10.32
CA PHE A 775 -4.69 27.33 8.87
C PHE A 775 -3.44 28.03 8.32
N GLU A 776 -2.96 29.08 9.00
CA GLU A 776 -1.72 29.77 8.63
C GLU A 776 -0.48 28.85 8.77
N GLU A 777 -0.35 28.13 9.88
CA GLU A 777 0.73 27.15 10.12
C GLU A 777 0.77 26.03 9.07
N ILE A 778 -0.41 25.60 8.61
CA ILE A 778 -0.57 24.62 7.53
C ILE A 778 -0.14 25.20 6.17
N GLY A 779 -0.23 26.52 6.00
CA GLY A 779 0.02 27.21 4.74
C GLY A 779 -1.21 27.30 3.82
N LEU A 780 -2.42 27.21 4.38
CA LEU A 780 -3.64 27.51 3.62
C LEU A 780 -3.70 29.00 3.28
N GLN A 781 -4.21 29.36 2.11
CA GLN A 781 -4.40 30.77 1.77
C GLN A 781 -5.66 31.32 2.45
N PRO A 782 -5.63 32.55 2.99
CA PRO A 782 -6.83 33.21 3.50
C PRO A 782 -7.85 33.41 2.37
N ALA A 783 -9.12 33.09 2.65
CA ALA A 783 -10.17 33.00 1.65
C ALA A 783 -11.48 33.69 2.06
N ALA A 784 -11.47 34.50 3.13
CA ALA A 784 -12.63 35.35 3.42
C ALA A 784 -12.75 36.50 2.40
N PRO A 785 -13.94 37.11 2.24
CA PRO A 785 -14.18 38.14 1.23
C PRO A 785 -13.26 39.38 1.30
N ASP A 786 -12.71 39.68 2.48
CA ASP A 786 -11.77 40.79 2.69
C ASP A 786 -10.29 40.38 2.47
N GLY A 787 -10.03 39.14 2.07
CA GLY A 787 -8.68 38.57 1.91
C GLY A 787 -8.02 38.12 3.22
N SER A 788 -8.75 38.12 4.33
CA SER A 788 -8.31 37.54 5.61
C SER A 788 -8.82 36.10 5.81
N TYR A 789 -8.56 35.50 6.96
CA TYR A 789 -9.19 34.24 7.35
C TYR A 789 -10.60 34.43 7.94
N PHE A 790 -11.01 35.64 8.28
CA PHE A 790 -12.24 35.85 9.06
C PHE A 790 -13.36 36.42 8.20
N ASP A 791 -14.53 35.77 8.23
CA ASP A 791 -15.78 36.31 7.68
C ASP A 791 -16.73 36.71 8.84
N PRO A 792 -16.62 37.97 9.34
CA PRO A 792 -17.36 38.42 10.51
C PRO A 792 -18.78 38.89 10.16
N TRP A 793 -19.71 38.69 11.10
CA TRP A 793 -21.03 39.31 11.09
C TRP A 793 -21.54 39.60 12.51
N SER A 794 -22.70 40.24 12.63
CA SER A 794 -23.35 40.48 13.90
C SER A 794 -24.80 40.05 13.85
N GLU A 795 -25.22 39.34 14.88
CA GLU A 795 -26.50 38.66 14.92
C GLU A 795 -27.34 39.18 16.09
N SER A 796 -28.63 39.44 15.88
CA SER A 796 -29.54 39.80 16.97
C SER A 796 -30.22 38.54 17.51
N ALA A 797 -29.86 38.13 18.72
CA ALA A 797 -30.41 36.93 19.36
C ALA A 797 -31.03 37.27 20.74
N GLU A 798 -32.08 36.53 21.11
CA GLU A 798 -32.66 36.60 22.45
C GLU A 798 -32.05 35.49 23.31
N ILE A 799 -31.04 35.84 24.10
CA ILE A 799 -30.30 34.90 24.95
C ILE A 799 -30.84 35.04 26.36
N VAL A 800 -31.41 33.96 26.92
CA VAL A 800 -32.00 33.95 28.27
C VAL A 800 -33.00 35.10 28.49
N GLY A 801 -33.81 35.42 27.47
CA GLY A 801 -34.85 36.47 27.53
C GLY A 801 -34.37 37.91 27.32
N GLU A 802 -33.09 38.12 26.99
CA GLU A 802 -32.53 39.43 26.65
C GLU A 802 -32.11 39.50 25.18
N LYS A 803 -32.58 40.52 24.46
CA LYS A 803 -32.08 40.80 23.10
C LYS A 803 -30.65 41.36 23.18
N ARG A 804 -29.71 40.65 22.57
CA ARG A 804 -28.30 41.03 22.47
C ARG A 804 -27.86 41.01 21.01
N THR A 805 -26.96 41.92 20.65
CA THR A 805 -26.22 41.86 19.39
C THR A 805 -24.93 41.12 19.64
N VAL A 806 -24.72 40.03 18.91
CA VAL A 806 -23.67 39.05 19.15
C VAL A 806 -22.71 39.05 17.96
N PRO A 807 -21.42 39.38 18.15
CA PRO A 807 -20.43 39.28 17.10
C PRO A 807 -20.08 37.80 16.87
N LEU A 808 -20.01 37.40 15.60
CA LEU A 808 -19.68 36.04 15.15
C LEU A 808 -18.72 36.12 13.96
N ARG A 809 -17.96 35.05 13.71
CA ARG A 809 -17.08 34.96 12.55
C ARG A 809 -16.87 33.51 12.11
N ASN A 810 -16.91 33.27 10.81
CA ASN A 810 -16.38 32.02 10.25
C ASN A 810 -14.87 32.17 10.05
N VAL A 811 -14.16 31.04 9.97
CA VAL A 811 -12.75 30.99 9.58
C VAL A 811 -12.63 30.26 8.24
N ILE A 812 -12.05 30.90 7.23
CA ILE A 812 -12.03 30.42 5.84
C ILE A 812 -10.60 30.36 5.32
N GLY A 813 -10.13 29.15 5.03
CA GLY A 813 -8.85 28.88 4.39
C GLY A 813 -9.01 28.06 3.12
N MET A 814 -8.08 28.16 2.17
CA MET A 814 -8.16 27.39 0.93
C MET A 814 -6.83 26.78 0.50
N ILE A 815 -6.94 25.70 -0.28
CA ILE A 815 -5.90 25.24 -1.19
C ILE A 815 -6.34 25.65 -2.60
N PRO A 816 -5.57 26.52 -3.31
CA PRO A 816 -5.96 26.98 -4.64
C PRO A 816 -5.91 25.85 -5.67
N GLY A 817 -6.87 25.86 -6.59
CA GLY A 817 -6.89 24.96 -7.74
C GLY A 817 -5.86 25.35 -8.81
N THR A 818 -5.29 24.37 -9.49
CA THR A 818 -4.30 24.60 -10.57
C THR A 818 -4.89 24.70 -11.96
N ASP A 819 -6.12 24.23 -12.19
CA ASP A 819 -6.76 24.27 -13.50
C ASP A 819 -7.58 25.57 -13.66
N GLU A 820 -7.08 26.49 -14.48
CA GLU A 820 -7.74 27.76 -14.76
C GLU A 820 -9.14 27.59 -15.38
N THR A 821 -9.40 26.47 -16.09
CA THR A 821 -10.71 26.20 -16.70
C THR A 821 -11.78 25.90 -15.66
N LEU A 822 -11.37 25.50 -14.47
CA LEU A 822 -12.25 25.18 -13.34
C LEU A 822 -12.31 26.33 -12.31
N SER A 823 -11.78 27.50 -12.66
CA SER A 823 -11.79 28.69 -11.79
C SER A 823 -13.20 29.07 -11.32
N GLY A 824 -13.31 29.42 -10.03
CA GLY A 824 -14.58 29.71 -9.37
C GLY A 824 -15.43 28.50 -9.00
N GLN A 825 -14.98 27.27 -9.29
CA GLN A 825 -15.56 26.04 -8.74
C GLN A 825 -14.72 25.54 -7.54
N SER A 826 -15.37 24.86 -6.61
CA SER A 826 -14.71 24.37 -5.39
C SER A 826 -15.29 23.06 -4.88
N VAL A 827 -14.52 22.41 -4.01
CA VAL A 827 -15.03 21.44 -3.03
C VAL A 827 -14.99 22.13 -1.67
N VAL A 828 -16.12 22.16 -0.95
CA VAL A 828 -16.23 22.86 0.34
C VAL A 828 -16.23 21.83 1.47
N VAL A 829 -15.44 22.07 2.51
CA VAL A 829 -15.37 21.25 3.74
C VAL A 829 -15.80 22.10 4.92
N LEU A 830 -16.76 21.62 5.69
CA LEU A 830 -17.38 22.32 6.83
C LEU A 830 -17.15 21.55 8.13
N ALA A 831 -16.93 22.30 9.22
CA ALA A 831 -16.97 21.81 10.60
C ALA A 831 -17.21 23.02 11.51
N HIS A 832 -18.15 22.94 12.46
CA HIS A 832 -18.45 24.08 13.31
C HIS A 832 -17.54 24.16 14.53
N VAL A 833 -17.23 25.39 14.92
CA VAL A 833 -16.35 25.72 16.04
C VAL A 833 -17.16 26.02 17.30
N ASP A 834 -18.38 26.52 17.16
CA ASP A 834 -19.25 26.81 18.31
C ASP A 834 -19.78 25.54 18.96
N HIS A 835 -20.19 25.68 20.21
CA HIS A 835 -20.99 24.69 20.93
C HIS A 835 -21.88 25.40 21.96
N LEU A 836 -22.58 24.63 22.79
CA LEU A 836 -23.67 25.08 23.67
C LEU A 836 -23.25 25.95 24.86
N GLY A 837 -21.96 26.15 25.12
CA GLY A 837 -21.50 26.96 26.24
C GLY A 837 -21.96 26.42 27.60
N ARG A 838 -22.90 27.15 28.23
CA ARG A 838 -23.56 26.72 29.48
C ARG A 838 -24.92 26.03 29.29
N GLY A 839 -25.21 25.62 28.06
CA GLY A 839 -26.41 24.88 27.66
C GLY A 839 -27.43 25.70 26.86
N TRP A 840 -27.03 26.76 26.15
CA TRP A 840 -27.97 27.51 25.30
C TRP A 840 -27.65 27.24 23.82
N PRO A 841 -28.64 27.05 22.93
CA PRO A 841 -30.10 27.09 23.17
C PRO A 841 -30.71 25.78 23.68
N ASP A 842 -29.93 24.69 23.70
CA ASP A 842 -30.42 23.33 23.85
C ASP A 842 -29.84 22.59 25.06
N VAL A 843 -30.25 22.98 26.28
CA VAL A 843 -29.88 22.28 27.52
C VAL A 843 -30.91 21.24 27.91
N ARG A 844 -30.43 20.05 28.25
CA ARG A 844 -31.23 19.00 28.89
C ARG A 844 -31.44 19.31 30.38
N SER A 845 -32.67 19.09 30.87
CA SER A 845 -33.03 19.19 32.29
C SER A 845 -31.98 18.56 33.22
N GLY A 846 -31.43 19.33 34.16
CA GLY A 846 -30.40 18.92 35.12
C GLY A 846 -28.95 19.29 34.73
N ASN A 847 -28.74 19.90 33.56
CA ASN A 847 -27.44 20.38 33.09
C ASN A 847 -27.36 21.90 32.94
N GLU A 848 -28.37 22.65 33.37
CA GLU A 848 -28.42 24.10 33.28
C GLU A 848 -27.23 24.76 33.99
N GLY A 849 -26.53 25.64 33.28
CA GLY A 849 -25.41 26.42 33.82
C GLY A 849 -24.07 25.67 33.86
N LYS A 850 -24.04 24.37 33.58
CA LYS A 850 -22.80 23.58 33.47
C LYS A 850 -22.15 23.83 32.11
N ILE A 851 -20.81 23.78 32.07
CA ILE A 851 -20.05 23.89 30.82
C ILE A 851 -20.30 22.63 29.99
N HIS A 852 -20.59 22.81 28.71
CA HIS A 852 -20.69 21.78 27.68
C HIS A 852 -19.40 21.88 26.84
N PRO A 853 -18.41 20.99 27.05
CA PRO A 853 -17.11 21.16 26.42
C PRO A 853 -17.12 20.91 24.91
N GLY A 854 -18.04 20.07 24.41
CA GLY A 854 -18.18 19.81 22.98
C GLY A 854 -16.93 19.17 22.37
N ALA A 855 -16.40 18.15 23.04
CA ALA A 855 -15.18 17.48 22.60
C ALA A 855 -15.42 16.66 21.33
N ASP A 856 -16.52 15.91 21.26
CA ASP A 856 -16.96 15.29 20.03
C ASP A 856 -17.79 16.25 19.18
N ASP A 857 -18.59 17.12 19.81
CA ASP A 857 -19.49 18.06 19.14
C ASP A 857 -19.07 19.52 19.39
N ASN A 858 -18.18 20.12 18.58
CA ASN A 858 -17.57 19.54 17.39
C ASN A 858 -16.06 19.81 17.29
N ALA A 859 -15.36 19.77 18.43
CA ALA A 859 -13.91 19.87 18.43
C ALA A 859 -13.25 18.73 17.63
N SER A 860 -13.85 17.52 17.61
CA SER A 860 -13.37 16.38 16.82
C SER A 860 -13.44 16.64 15.30
N GLY A 861 -14.55 17.21 14.79
CA GLY A 861 -14.70 17.55 13.37
C GLY A 861 -13.70 18.62 12.91
N VAL A 862 -13.49 19.66 13.73
CA VAL A 862 -12.49 20.71 13.47
C VAL A 862 -11.07 20.11 13.43
N ALA A 863 -10.73 19.21 14.36
CA ALA A 863 -9.42 18.56 14.38
C ALA A 863 -9.19 17.67 13.14
N VAL A 864 -10.19 16.89 12.71
CA VAL A 864 -10.13 16.09 11.46
C VAL A 864 -9.96 17.00 10.24
N MET A 865 -10.67 18.13 10.18
CA MET A 865 -10.52 19.14 9.11
C MET A 865 -9.08 19.66 9.05
N LEU A 866 -8.53 20.12 10.18
CA LEU A 866 -7.19 20.69 10.27
C LEU A 866 -6.12 19.69 9.81
N GLU A 867 -6.20 18.46 10.29
CA GLU A 867 -5.20 17.44 9.97
C GLU A 867 -5.30 16.96 8.51
N THR A 868 -6.53 16.88 7.97
CA THR A 868 -6.74 16.58 6.55
C THR A 868 -6.21 17.72 5.67
N ALA A 869 -6.49 18.98 6.02
CA ALA A 869 -5.97 20.15 5.30
C ALA A 869 -4.44 20.20 5.32
N ARG A 870 -3.81 19.90 6.46
CA ARG A 870 -2.34 19.80 6.60
C ARG A 870 -1.73 18.86 5.57
N ILE A 871 -2.37 17.72 5.36
CA ILE A 871 -1.90 16.72 4.40
C ILE A 871 -2.16 17.15 2.97
N LEU A 872 -3.38 17.52 2.61
CA LEU A 872 -3.69 17.95 1.25
C LEU A 872 -2.81 19.13 0.81
N ALA A 873 -2.60 20.14 1.66
CA ALA A 873 -1.76 21.30 1.32
C ALA A 873 -0.29 20.90 1.07
N GLY A 874 0.21 19.94 1.85
CA GLY A 874 1.58 19.45 1.76
C GLY A 874 1.83 18.44 0.62
N THR A 875 0.79 17.73 0.16
CA THR A 875 0.95 16.54 -0.70
C THR A 875 0.10 16.55 -1.96
N HIS A 876 -0.73 17.56 -2.19
CA HIS A 876 -1.63 17.60 -3.36
C HIS A 876 -1.64 18.98 -4.01
N ARG A 877 -1.86 19.01 -5.31
CA ARG A 877 -2.13 20.20 -6.12
C ARG A 877 -3.46 19.95 -6.82
N PRO A 878 -4.58 20.34 -6.19
CA PRO A 878 -5.89 19.97 -6.70
C PRO A 878 -6.18 20.73 -7.99
N ALA A 879 -6.89 20.09 -8.94
CA ALA A 879 -7.33 20.80 -10.15
C ALA A 879 -8.30 21.95 -9.81
N ARG A 880 -9.22 21.74 -8.85
CA ARG A 880 -10.11 22.76 -8.27
C ARG A 880 -9.68 23.24 -6.91
N SER A 881 -10.18 24.40 -6.50
CA SER A 881 -9.93 24.89 -5.15
C SER A 881 -10.64 24.03 -4.11
N VAL A 882 -9.96 23.72 -3.00
CA VAL A 882 -10.57 23.10 -1.82
C VAL A 882 -10.67 24.15 -0.73
N ILE A 883 -11.88 24.41 -0.26
CA ILE A 883 -12.18 25.48 0.69
C ILE A 883 -12.56 24.84 2.02
N PHE A 884 -11.83 25.20 3.07
CA PHE A 884 -12.08 24.78 4.43
C PHE A 884 -12.76 25.93 5.18
N VAL A 885 -13.96 25.69 5.69
CA VAL A 885 -14.77 26.68 6.40
C VAL A 885 -15.06 26.14 7.80
N ALA A 886 -14.43 26.73 8.79
CA ALA A 886 -14.78 26.51 10.19
C ALA A 886 -15.89 27.48 10.58
N THR A 887 -17.11 26.96 10.69
CA THR A 887 -18.34 27.75 10.86
C THR A 887 -18.57 28.13 12.32
N SER A 888 -19.20 29.28 12.55
CA SER A 888 -19.78 29.61 13.86
C SER A 888 -21.32 29.57 13.77
N ALA A 889 -21.99 29.46 14.91
CA ALA A 889 -23.44 29.49 15.04
C ALA A 889 -24.18 28.38 14.24
N GLU A 890 -23.60 27.18 14.19
CA GLU A 890 -24.31 25.96 13.76
C GLU A 890 -25.47 25.69 14.74
N GLU A 891 -25.17 25.73 16.04
CA GLU A 891 -26.10 25.43 17.15
C GLU A 891 -27.27 26.42 17.22
N TRP A 892 -27.12 27.58 16.58
CA TRP A 892 -28.16 28.61 16.44
C TRP A 892 -28.94 28.48 15.14
N GLY A 893 -28.87 27.29 14.54
CA GLY A 893 -29.62 26.87 13.37
C GLY A 893 -28.89 27.11 12.06
N LEU A 894 -27.61 26.77 11.93
CA LEU A 894 -26.80 26.77 10.69
C LEU A 894 -26.45 28.17 10.15
N ARG A 895 -26.25 29.15 11.04
CA ARG A 895 -26.07 30.56 10.63
C ARG A 895 -24.73 30.80 9.96
N GLY A 896 -23.67 30.12 10.40
CA GLY A 896 -22.34 30.19 9.78
C GLY A 896 -22.35 29.73 8.33
N ALA A 897 -22.93 28.56 8.04
CA ALA A 897 -23.05 28.07 6.67
C ALA A 897 -23.88 29.01 5.78
N ARG A 898 -25.00 29.57 6.27
CA ARG A 898 -25.76 30.58 5.51
C ARG A 898 -24.97 31.85 5.28
N ARG A 899 -24.20 32.31 6.27
CA ARG A 899 -23.32 33.46 6.12
C ARG A 899 -22.31 33.24 5.00
N TYR A 900 -21.68 32.06 4.94
CA TYR A 900 -20.76 31.71 3.84
C TYR A 900 -21.44 31.78 2.47
N ILE A 901 -22.63 31.20 2.34
CA ILE A 901 -23.43 31.25 1.09
C ILE A 901 -23.69 32.70 0.66
N GLU A 902 -24.07 33.57 1.60
CA GLU A 902 -24.40 34.96 1.31
C GLU A 902 -23.19 35.84 1.02
N SER A 903 -22.03 35.56 1.63
CA SER A 903 -20.86 36.44 1.63
C SER A 903 -19.83 36.11 0.55
N MET A 904 -19.80 34.86 0.06
CA MET A 904 -18.69 34.37 -0.75
C MET A 904 -18.87 34.63 -2.25
N GLU A 905 -18.24 35.70 -2.75
CA GLU A 905 -18.30 36.05 -4.18
C GLU A 905 -17.25 35.33 -5.05
N GLN A 906 -16.05 35.08 -4.50
CA GLN A 906 -14.92 34.53 -5.28
C GLN A 906 -15.09 33.04 -5.59
N TRP A 907 -15.67 32.28 -4.65
CA TRP A 907 -16.03 30.88 -4.81
C TRP A 907 -17.48 30.66 -4.34
N PRO A 908 -18.46 31.12 -5.14
CA PRO A 908 -19.87 31.05 -4.76
C PRO A 908 -20.29 29.64 -4.40
N ALA A 909 -21.07 29.50 -3.33
CA ALA A 909 -21.53 28.21 -2.85
C ALA A 909 -22.28 27.41 -3.93
N GLU A 910 -23.05 28.08 -4.80
CA GLU A 910 -23.79 27.48 -5.92
C GLU A 910 -22.88 26.84 -6.98
N ARG A 911 -21.60 27.23 -7.01
CA ARG A 911 -20.59 26.69 -7.94
C ARG A 911 -19.69 25.63 -7.29
N ALA A 912 -19.90 25.34 -6.01
CA ALA A 912 -19.27 24.19 -5.38
C ALA A 912 -19.79 22.91 -6.06
N ILE A 913 -18.88 22.02 -6.46
CA ILE A 913 -19.27 20.73 -7.04
C ILE A 913 -19.75 19.76 -5.97
N SER A 914 -19.34 19.99 -4.72
CA SER A 914 -19.83 19.28 -3.56
C SER A 914 -19.45 19.98 -2.24
N VAL A 915 -20.20 19.67 -1.18
CA VAL A 915 -19.92 20.06 0.19
C VAL A 915 -19.83 18.82 1.10
N ILE A 916 -18.87 18.80 2.02
CA ILE A 916 -18.71 17.74 3.04
C ILE A 916 -18.70 18.38 4.42
N SER A 917 -19.67 18.05 5.27
CA SER A 917 -19.69 18.43 6.68
C SER A 917 -19.06 17.34 7.55
N ILE A 918 -18.31 17.72 8.58
CA ILE A 918 -17.66 16.82 9.54
C ILE A 918 -18.20 17.16 10.92
N ASP A 919 -18.87 16.20 11.56
CA ASP A 919 -19.70 16.49 12.73
C ASP A 919 -19.83 15.24 13.63
N ALA A 920 -19.42 15.36 14.89
CA ALA A 920 -19.40 14.28 15.88
C ALA A 920 -18.71 13.01 15.36
N VAL A 921 -17.40 13.09 15.07
CA VAL A 921 -16.59 12.03 14.44
C VAL A 921 -15.58 11.35 15.36
N GLY A 922 -15.64 11.66 16.65
CA GLY A 922 -14.72 11.24 17.69
C GLY A 922 -15.14 9.98 18.46
N ARG A 923 -16.21 9.28 18.04
CA ARG A 923 -16.72 8.07 18.72
C ARG A 923 -16.75 6.81 17.84
N LEU A 924 -15.85 6.73 16.86
CA LEU A 924 -15.88 5.62 15.89
C LEU A 924 -15.76 4.23 16.55
N SER A 925 -14.95 4.07 17.60
CA SER A 925 -14.84 2.81 18.35
C SER A 925 -16.16 2.30 18.96
N GLU A 926 -17.15 3.17 19.16
CA GLU A 926 -18.45 2.84 19.71
C GLU A 926 -19.53 2.63 18.63
N GLY A 927 -19.21 2.86 17.34
CA GLY A 927 -20.18 2.89 16.26
C GLY A 927 -19.63 2.58 14.87
N LYS A 928 -20.18 3.25 13.86
CA LYS A 928 -19.73 3.16 12.47
C LYS A 928 -19.57 4.57 11.91
N LEU A 929 -18.63 4.75 10.98
CA LEU A 929 -18.59 5.96 10.19
C LEU A 929 -19.83 5.98 9.28
N LEU A 930 -20.67 7.00 9.43
CA LEU A 930 -21.84 7.24 8.60
C LEU A 930 -21.53 8.35 7.60
N ALA A 931 -21.93 8.15 6.35
CA ALA A 931 -21.99 9.20 5.35
C ALA A 931 -23.47 9.47 5.05
N LEU A 932 -24.03 10.53 5.65
CA LEU A 932 -25.42 10.94 5.50
C LEU A 932 -25.58 11.82 4.26
N GLY A 933 -26.72 11.73 3.57
CA GLY A 933 -26.96 12.50 2.34
C GLY A 933 -26.29 11.93 1.09
N ILE A 934 -25.92 10.64 1.08
CA ILE A 934 -25.37 9.97 -0.12
C ILE A 934 -26.34 10.06 -1.31
N GLY A 935 -27.64 10.14 -1.03
CA GLY A 935 -28.67 10.28 -2.05
C GLY A 935 -28.63 11.58 -2.81
N THR A 936 -27.88 12.61 -2.37
CA THR A 936 -27.85 13.95 -2.99
C THR A 936 -27.13 14.01 -4.35
N ALA A 937 -26.31 13.02 -4.70
CA ALA A 937 -25.77 12.86 -6.04
C ALA A 937 -25.65 11.39 -6.43
N THR A 938 -25.77 11.10 -7.73
CA THR A 938 -25.69 9.72 -8.25
C THR A 938 -24.34 9.05 -7.98
N GLU A 939 -23.27 9.85 -7.90
CA GLU A 939 -21.90 9.37 -7.77
C GLU A 939 -21.50 9.05 -6.32
N TRP A 940 -22.18 9.62 -5.32
CA TRP A 940 -21.74 9.55 -3.92
C TRP A 940 -21.63 8.12 -3.38
N ILE A 941 -22.55 7.23 -3.78
CA ILE A 941 -22.49 5.82 -3.39
C ILE A 941 -21.24 5.13 -3.96
N HIS A 942 -20.80 5.51 -5.17
CA HIS A 942 -19.60 4.97 -5.81
C HIS A 942 -18.35 5.55 -5.19
N ILE A 943 -18.36 6.84 -4.84
CA ILE A 943 -17.26 7.52 -4.14
C ILE A 943 -17.04 6.85 -2.79
N ALA A 944 -18.09 6.70 -1.96
CA ALA A 944 -17.97 6.09 -0.64
C ALA A 944 -17.46 4.65 -0.70
N ARG A 945 -17.94 3.85 -1.65
CA ARG A 945 -17.46 2.48 -1.89
C ARG A 945 -16.00 2.45 -2.39
N GLY A 946 -15.64 3.36 -3.29
CA GLY A 946 -14.29 3.48 -3.84
C GLY A 946 -13.27 3.89 -2.79
N VAL A 947 -13.63 4.86 -1.93
CA VAL A 947 -12.81 5.27 -0.78
C VAL A 947 -12.62 4.09 0.18
N GLY A 948 -13.71 3.38 0.54
CA GLY A 948 -13.61 2.23 1.43
C GLY A 948 -12.74 1.09 0.87
N PHE A 949 -12.83 0.83 -0.44
CA PHE A 949 -11.96 -0.14 -1.10
C PHE A 949 -10.49 0.28 -1.11
N THR A 950 -10.21 1.57 -1.31
CA THR A 950 -8.84 2.09 -1.45
C THR A 950 -8.14 2.25 -0.10
N THR A 951 -8.88 2.64 0.92
CA THR A 951 -8.35 2.99 2.24
C THR A 951 -8.49 1.87 3.26
N GLY A 952 -9.46 0.96 3.08
CA GLY A 952 -9.88 0.00 4.10
C GLY A 952 -10.89 0.58 5.11
N VAL A 953 -11.13 1.89 5.10
CA VAL A 953 -12.08 2.57 6.00
C VAL A 953 -13.43 2.68 5.29
N ALA A 954 -14.40 1.86 5.67
CA ALA A 954 -15.73 1.89 5.06
C ALA A 954 -16.65 2.88 5.81
N ALA A 955 -17.30 3.76 5.05
CA ALA A 955 -18.45 4.53 5.55
C ALA A 955 -19.75 3.82 5.17
N THR A 956 -20.66 3.73 6.12
CA THR A 956 -22.03 3.26 5.88
C THR A 956 -22.76 4.38 5.14
N ALA A 957 -23.13 4.10 3.90
CA ALA A 957 -23.81 5.06 3.03
C ALA A 957 -25.29 5.15 3.39
N VAL A 958 -25.74 6.32 3.81
CA VAL A 958 -27.13 6.61 4.14
C VAL A 958 -27.67 7.60 3.12
N ASN A 959 -28.75 7.21 2.43
CA ASN A 959 -29.31 8.01 1.34
C ASN A 959 -29.83 9.37 1.85
N ASP A 960 -30.56 9.33 2.95
CA ASP A 960 -31.24 10.50 3.51
C ASP A 960 -30.28 11.38 4.30
N ASP A 961 -30.57 12.68 4.29
CA ASP A 961 -29.99 13.65 5.22
C ASP A 961 -31.06 13.99 6.28
N PRO A 962 -30.84 13.65 7.58
CA PRO A 962 -31.80 13.92 8.64
C PRO A 962 -32.05 15.42 8.86
N GLY A 963 -31.19 16.28 8.34
CA GLY A 963 -31.18 17.72 8.51
C GLY A 963 -30.54 18.14 9.84
N GLY A 964 -30.03 19.38 9.89
CA GLY A 964 -29.43 19.95 11.11
C GLY A 964 -27.92 19.81 11.21
N SER A 965 -27.20 19.83 10.09
CA SER A 965 -25.75 20.08 10.04
C SER A 965 -25.45 21.01 8.86
N ASP A 966 -24.23 21.56 8.81
CA ASP A 966 -23.87 22.73 8.00
C ASP A 966 -23.91 22.52 6.47
N GLN A 967 -24.02 21.29 5.97
CA GLN A 967 -24.24 21.01 4.55
C GLN A 967 -25.66 21.34 4.07
N VAL A 968 -26.64 21.33 4.98
CA VAL A 968 -28.07 21.45 4.60
C VAL A 968 -28.41 22.75 3.86
N PRO A 969 -27.86 23.93 4.21
CA PRO A 969 -28.09 25.16 3.45
C PRO A 969 -27.60 25.08 2.00
N PHE A 970 -26.56 24.29 1.70
CA PHE A 970 -26.07 24.08 0.34
C PHE A 970 -27.02 23.21 -0.48
N HIS A 971 -27.70 22.25 0.14
CA HIS A 971 -28.68 21.42 -0.56
C HIS A 971 -29.82 22.25 -1.14
N ALA A 972 -30.21 23.34 -0.48
CA ALA A 972 -31.21 24.29 -0.98
C ALA A 972 -30.76 25.03 -2.26
N LEU A 973 -29.45 25.09 -2.52
CA LEU A 973 -28.87 25.62 -3.75
C LEU A 973 -28.72 24.54 -4.85
N GLY A 974 -29.15 23.31 -4.59
CA GLY A 974 -28.94 22.16 -5.46
C GLY A 974 -27.53 21.60 -5.43
N VAL A 975 -26.68 22.06 -4.50
CA VAL A 975 -25.29 21.58 -4.35
C VAL A 975 -25.31 20.26 -3.57
N PRO A 976 -24.81 19.16 -4.16
CA PRO A 976 -24.85 17.86 -3.50
C PRO A 976 -23.77 17.77 -2.42
N GLY A 977 -24.07 17.08 -1.32
CA GLY A 977 -23.13 16.99 -0.23
C GLY A 977 -23.55 16.01 0.85
N ILE A 978 -22.57 15.64 1.67
CA ILE A 978 -22.74 14.65 2.74
C ILE A 978 -22.31 15.21 4.08
N GLN A 979 -22.76 14.55 5.15
CA GLN A 979 -22.20 14.68 6.49
C GLN A 979 -21.48 13.39 6.86
N LEU A 980 -20.25 13.52 7.38
CA LEU A 980 -19.53 12.45 8.04
C LEU A 980 -19.75 12.56 9.54
N THR A 981 -20.25 11.48 10.16
CA THR A 981 -20.52 11.41 11.59
C THR A 981 -20.35 9.99 12.12
N THR A 982 -20.12 9.84 13.43
CA THR A 982 -20.10 8.54 14.12
C THR A 982 -21.43 8.21 14.79
N GLY A 983 -22.45 9.07 14.61
CA GLY A 983 -23.78 8.89 15.19
C GLY A 983 -23.91 9.49 16.58
N ALA A 984 -25.12 9.43 17.15
CA ALA A 984 -25.39 9.98 18.47
C ALA A 984 -24.95 9.02 19.59
N HIS A 985 -24.50 9.59 20.72
CA HIS A 985 -24.09 8.85 21.91
C HIS A 985 -24.64 9.50 23.18
N ASP A 986 -24.48 8.84 24.33
CA ASP A 986 -25.10 9.25 25.60
C ASP A 986 -24.62 10.61 26.13
N ASP A 987 -23.44 11.06 25.71
CA ASP A 987 -22.85 12.35 26.09
C ASP A 987 -23.22 13.51 25.14
N TYR A 988 -23.92 13.24 24.03
CA TYR A 988 -24.24 14.25 23.02
C TYR A 988 -25.07 15.42 23.60
N HIS A 989 -24.63 16.66 23.35
CA HIS A 989 -25.17 17.88 23.96
C HIS A 989 -25.18 17.85 25.49
N ARG A 990 -24.15 17.29 26.14
CA ARG A 990 -24.05 17.22 27.61
C ARG A 990 -22.66 17.61 28.13
N PRO A 991 -22.54 18.01 29.42
CA PRO A 991 -21.24 18.28 30.06
C PRO A 991 -20.26 17.11 30.08
N GLY A 992 -20.74 15.89 29.84
CA GLY A 992 -19.93 14.67 29.78
C GLY A 992 -19.17 14.49 28.47
N ASP A 993 -19.44 15.31 27.44
CA ASP A 993 -18.72 15.28 26.17
C ASP A 993 -17.33 15.92 26.33
N THR A 994 -16.34 15.09 26.63
CA THR A 994 -15.03 15.47 27.16
C THR A 994 -13.92 14.77 26.39
N ALA A 995 -12.76 15.43 26.27
CA ALA A 995 -11.68 15.00 25.39
C ALA A 995 -11.07 13.62 25.75
N ASP A 996 -11.20 13.15 26.98
CA ASP A 996 -10.73 11.82 27.41
C ASP A 996 -11.57 10.66 26.85
N LYS A 997 -12.77 10.96 26.31
CA LYS A 997 -13.64 9.96 25.69
C LYS A 997 -13.58 9.93 24.16
N VAL A 998 -12.72 10.76 23.56
CA VAL A 998 -12.56 10.82 22.11
C VAL A 998 -11.63 9.69 21.63
N ASP A 999 -12.10 8.93 20.65
CA ASP A 999 -11.35 7.90 19.95
C ASP A 999 -10.40 8.51 18.92
N THR A 1000 -9.15 8.70 19.34
CA THR A 1000 -8.10 9.29 18.48
C THR A 1000 -7.77 8.39 17.28
N ALA A 1001 -7.81 7.06 17.43
CA ALA A 1001 -7.54 6.15 16.32
C ALA A 1001 -8.67 6.22 15.29
N GLY A 1002 -9.92 6.27 15.76
CA GLY A 1002 -11.09 6.47 14.92
C GLY A 1002 -11.05 7.76 14.12
N MET A 1003 -10.65 8.87 14.73
CA MET A 1003 -10.48 10.14 14.01
C MET A 1003 -9.45 10.06 12.88
N VAL A 1004 -8.37 9.28 13.06
CA VAL A 1004 -7.39 9.02 11.98
C VAL A 1004 -8.07 8.31 10.81
N GLU A 1005 -8.94 7.32 11.06
CA GLU A 1005 -9.70 6.65 10.01
C GLU A 1005 -10.63 7.61 9.26
N VAL A 1006 -11.34 8.50 9.98
CA VAL A 1006 -12.20 9.52 9.37
C VAL A 1006 -11.38 10.49 8.50
N ALA A 1007 -10.21 10.94 8.98
CA ALA A 1007 -9.32 11.79 8.21
C ALA A 1007 -8.74 11.09 6.96
N ILE A 1008 -8.44 9.78 7.04
CA ILE A 1008 -8.05 8.98 5.87
C ILE A 1008 -9.17 8.96 4.83
N TRP A 1009 -10.41 8.73 5.28
CA TRP A 1009 -11.58 8.69 4.41
C TRP A 1009 -11.80 10.04 3.71
N LEU A 1010 -11.82 11.12 4.50
CA LEU A 1010 -12.03 12.48 4.00
C LEU A 1010 -10.95 12.88 3.01
N ARG A 1011 -9.67 12.61 3.32
CA ARG A 1011 -8.55 12.88 2.43
C ARG A 1011 -8.77 12.24 1.06
N GLU A 1012 -9.11 10.95 1.02
CA GLU A 1012 -9.29 10.23 -0.24
C GLU A 1012 -10.48 10.76 -1.05
N ALA A 1013 -11.59 11.09 -0.38
CA ALA A 1013 -12.73 11.74 -1.01
C ALA A 1013 -12.35 13.10 -1.62
N LEU A 1014 -11.58 13.92 -0.90
CA LEU A 1014 -11.12 15.23 -1.39
C LEU A 1014 -10.13 15.11 -2.56
N LEU A 1015 -9.21 14.13 -2.53
CA LEU A 1015 -8.32 13.85 -3.66
C LEU A 1015 -9.13 13.54 -4.92
N TYR A 1016 -10.15 12.68 -4.82
CA TYR A 1016 -11.02 12.34 -5.93
C TYR A 1016 -11.84 13.54 -6.43
N LEU A 1017 -12.54 14.23 -5.52
CA LEU A 1017 -13.45 15.32 -5.89
C LEU A 1017 -12.71 16.51 -6.50
N SER A 1018 -11.57 16.87 -5.91
CA SER A 1018 -10.82 18.07 -6.33
C SER A 1018 -10.16 17.92 -7.71
N ASP A 1019 -9.90 16.68 -8.17
CA ASP A 1019 -9.30 16.39 -9.48
C ASP A 1019 -10.31 15.91 -10.55
N ARG A 1020 -11.56 15.64 -10.18
CA ARG A 1020 -12.59 15.16 -11.12
C ARG A 1020 -12.84 16.22 -12.21
N THR A 1021 -12.99 15.89 -13.49
CA THR A 1021 -13.23 16.95 -14.51
C THR A 1021 -14.66 17.49 -14.52
N GLU A 1022 -15.64 16.65 -14.18
CA GLU A 1022 -17.06 17.01 -14.19
C GLU A 1022 -17.58 17.31 -12.76
N PRO A 1023 -18.57 18.20 -12.58
CA PRO A 1023 -19.32 18.31 -11.33
C PRO A 1023 -20.07 17.02 -10.98
N LEU A 1024 -20.52 16.88 -9.73
CA LEU A 1024 -21.40 15.77 -9.35
C LEU A 1024 -22.81 15.96 -9.92
N THR A 1025 -23.49 14.87 -10.24
CA THR A 1025 -24.86 14.90 -10.77
C THR A 1025 -25.84 14.98 -9.60
N SER A 1026 -26.27 16.20 -9.28
CA SER A 1026 -27.22 16.47 -8.19
C SER A 1026 -28.59 15.83 -8.45
N THR A 1027 -29.16 15.22 -7.42
CA THR A 1027 -30.51 14.63 -7.39
C THR A 1027 -31.49 15.47 -6.56
N LEU A 1028 -31.01 16.58 -6.00
CA LEU A 1028 -31.78 17.47 -5.14
C LEU A 1028 -32.81 18.27 -5.94
N ASP A 1029 -34.02 18.41 -5.39
CA ASP A 1029 -35.11 19.23 -5.96
C ASP A 1029 -34.82 20.73 -5.79
N GLY A 1030 -33.84 21.23 -6.55
CA GLY A 1030 -33.36 22.61 -6.50
C GLY A 1030 -33.20 23.30 -7.86
N ALA A 1031 -33.72 22.71 -8.95
CA ALA A 1031 -33.60 23.28 -10.29
C ALA A 1031 -34.65 24.37 -10.63
N ALA A 1032 -35.58 24.70 -9.72
CA ALA A 1032 -36.53 25.80 -9.91
C ALA A 1032 -36.90 26.44 -8.57
N GLY A 1033 -36.56 27.73 -8.43
CA GLY A 1033 -36.74 28.50 -7.20
C GLY A 1033 -38.16 28.48 -6.66
N THR A 1034 -38.28 28.21 -5.37
CA THR A 1034 -39.42 28.62 -4.55
C THR A 1034 -38.90 29.12 -3.20
N GLU A 1035 -39.23 30.37 -2.89
CA GLU A 1035 -39.05 30.96 -1.56
C GLU A 1035 -39.74 30.06 -0.52
N THR A 1036 -39.02 29.68 0.54
CA THR A 1036 -39.65 29.05 1.72
C THR A 1036 -39.23 29.76 2.99
N THR A 1037 -40.25 30.11 3.75
CA THR A 1037 -40.24 30.85 5.02
C THR A 1037 -39.47 30.11 6.12
N ALA A 1038 -38.63 30.85 6.85
CA ALA A 1038 -37.88 30.37 8.01
C ALA A 1038 -38.80 29.77 9.11
N PRO A 1039 -38.54 28.54 9.60
CA PRO A 1039 -39.13 28.07 10.84
C PRO A 1039 -38.35 28.65 12.03
N THR A 1040 -39.03 29.49 12.83
CA THR A 1040 -38.48 30.20 13.99
C THR A 1040 -38.71 29.50 15.33
N ALA A 1041 -38.93 28.17 15.35
CA ALA A 1041 -39.16 27.44 16.60
C ALA A 1041 -38.21 26.25 16.74
N GLY A 1042 -37.29 26.33 17.71
CA GLY A 1042 -36.54 25.18 18.22
C GLY A 1042 -37.49 24.15 18.86
N ARG A 1043 -37.05 22.89 18.91
CA ARG A 1043 -37.84 21.76 19.43
C ARG A 1043 -38.14 21.95 20.93
N ARG A 1044 -39.42 22.04 21.29
CA ARG A 1044 -39.89 22.36 22.66
C ARG A 1044 -40.12 21.13 23.56
N VAL A 1045 -40.15 19.94 22.98
CA VAL A 1045 -40.49 18.68 23.66
C VAL A 1045 -39.40 17.63 23.54
N PHE A 1046 -39.23 16.85 24.61
CA PHE A 1046 -38.28 15.76 24.71
C PHE A 1046 -39.03 14.43 24.79
N LEU A 1047 -38.72 13.50 23.88
CA LEU A 1047 -39.21 12.11 23.95
C LEU A 1047 -38.14 11.18 24.54
N GLY A 1048 -36.85 11.39 24.22
CA GLY A 1048 -35.74 10.57 24.68
C GLY A 1048 -35.49 9.29 23.88
N THR A 1049 -35.83 9.31 22.60
CA THR A 1049 -35.44 8.28 21.62
C THR A 1049 -34.11 8.64 20.95
N ILE A 1050 -33.27 7.64 20.71
CA ILE A 1050 -32.04 7.73 19.91
C ILE A 1050 -32.32 7.03 18.58
N PRO A 1051 -32.49 7.76 17.47
CA PRO A 1051 -32.74 7.16 16.16
C PRO A 1051 -31.56 6.31 15.68
N ASP A 1052 -31.85 5.22 15.00
CA ASP A 1052 -30.89 4.48 14.19
C ASP A 1052 -30.73 5.21 12.84
N PHE A 1053 -29.63 5.93 12.67
CA PHE A 1053 -29.38 6.70 11.45
C PHE A 1053 -28.98 5.84 10.25
N ALA A 1054 -28.66 4.55 10.46
CA ALA A 1054 -28.33 3.62 9.38
C ALA A 1054 -29.55 2.86 8.83
N ASP A 1055 -30.72 3.00 9.49
CA ASP A 1055 -31.95 2.35 9.07
C ASP A 1055 -32.59 3.05 7.86
N THR A 1056 -32.95 2.27 6.83
CA THR A 1056 -33.56 2.77 5.59
C THR A 1056 -34.99 2.27 5.39
N GLY A 1057 -35.62 1.71 6.43
CA GLY A 1057 -36.99 1.21 6.38
C GLY A 1057 -38.02 2.33 6.61
N PRO A 1058 -39.29 2.17 6.19
CA PRO A 1058 -40.33 3.15 6.49
C PRO A 1058 -40.51 3.30 8.01
N GLY A 1059 -40.72 4.53 8.49
CA GLY A 1059 -40.72 4.82 9.93
C GLY A 1059 -39.35 5.13 10.49
N VAL A 1060 -39.25 5.29 11.81
CA VAL A 1060 -37.97 5.58 12.49
C VAL A 1060 -37.63 4.45 13.44
N ARG A 1061 -36.63 3.63 13.10
CA ARG A 1061 -36.05 2.67 14.04
C ARG A 1061 -35.26 3.42 15.11
N ILE A 1062 -35.36 3.00 16.37
CA ILE A 1062 -34.57 3.55 17.47
C ILE A 1062 -33.47 2.56 17.88
N GLU A 1063 -32.25 3.05 17.96
CA GLU A 1063 -31.07 2.32 18.41
C GLU A 1063 -30.91 2.39 19.93
N GLY A 1064 -31.56 3.36 20.57
CA GLY A 1064 -31.51 3.50 22.02
C GLY A 1064 -32.64 4.34 22.59
N VAL A 1065 -32.76 4.29 23.91
CA VAL A 1065 -33.69 5.09 24.69
C VAL A 1065 -32.94 5.67 25.87
N VAL A 1066 -33.04 6.99 26.04
CA VAL A 1066 -32.37 7.72 27.11
C VAL A 1066 -32.98 7.33 28.46
N GLU A 1067 -32.13 7.08 29.48
CA GLU A 1067 -32.59 6.85 30.86
C GLU A 1067 -33.38 8.04 31.42
N ASP A 1068 -34.39 7.75 32.25
CA ASP A 1068 -35.33 8.72 32.85
C ASP A 1068 -36.12 9.56 31.83
N SER A 1069 -36.26 9.08 30.58
CA SER A 1069 -37.00 9.77 29.53
C SER A 1069 -38.47 9.36 29.41
N PRO A 1070 -39.33 10.20 28.78
CA PRO A 1070 -40.69 9.80 28.40
C PRO A 1070 -40.77 8.51 27.60
N ALA A 1071 -39.83 8.28 26.67
CA ALA A 1071 -39.74 7.05 25.89
C ALA A 1071 -39.49 5.83 26.79
N GLN A 1072 -38.58 5.94 27.76
CA GLN A 1072 -38.32 4.84 28.69
C GLN A 1072 -39.52 4.58 29.61
N ALA A 1073 -40.13 5.65 30.14
CA ALA A 1073 -41.33 5.57 30.97
C ALA A 1073 -42.53 4.94 30.23
N ALA A 1074 -42.61 5.18 28.92
CA ALA A 1074 -43.57 4.59 28.02
C ALA A 1074 -43.23 3.16 27.55
N GLY A 1075 -42.05 2.64 27.92
CA GLY A 1075 -41.63 1.27 27.63
C GLY A 1075 -41.08 1.06 26.22
N LEU A 1076 -40.64 2.13 25.53
CA LEU A 1076 -39.86 2.02 24.30
C LEU A 1076 -38.49 1.39 24.62
N ARG A 1077 -37.93 0.66 23.65
CA ARG A 1077 -36.66 -0.07 23.76
C ARG A 1077 -35.90 0.00 22.46
N GLU A 1078 -34.60 -0.26 22.53
CA GLU A 1078 -33.77 -0.52 21.35
C GLU A 1078 -34.46 -1.53 20.41
N GLY A 1079 -34.46 -1.19 19.12
CA GLY A 1079 -35.04 -2.00 18.05
C GLY A 1079 -36.52 -1.73 17.76
N ASP A 1080 -37.19 -0.88 18.54
CA ASP A 1080 -38.55 -0.42 18.19
C ASP A 1080 -38.53 0.47 16.94
N ARG A 1081 -39.59 0.42 16.13
CA ARG A 1081 -39.76 1.27 14.95
C ARG A 1081 -41.00 2.13 15.10
N LEU A 1082 -40.83 3.45 15.06
CA LEU A 1082 -41.94 4.41 15.16
C LEU A 1082 -42.64 4.54 13.80
N LEU A 1083 -43.93 4.20 13.75
CA LEU A 1083 -44.73 4.20 12.51
C LEU A 1083 -45.65 5.43 12.40
N SER A 1084 -46.17 5.94 13.51
CA SER A 1084 -46.98 7.17 13.53
C SER A 1084 -47.00 7.82 14.91
N LEU A 1085 -47.28 9.13 14.93
CA LEU A 1085 -47.50 9.94 16.13
C LEU A 1085 -48.82 10.70 15.97
N ASP A 1086 -49.74 10.52 16.93
CA ASP A 1086 -51.11 11.06 16.91
C ASP A 1086 -51.85 10.85 15.58
N GLY A 1087 -51.70 9.65 15.01
CA GLY A 1087 -52.33 9.27 13.74
C GLY A 1087 -51.67 9.88 12.49
N THR A 1088 -50.61 10.67 12.64
CA THR A 1088 -49.80 11.15 11.51
C THR A 1088 -48.66 10.16 11.25
N ALA A 1089 -48.60 9.62 10.04
CA ALA A 1089 -47.56 8.66 9.65
C ALA A 1089 -46.17 9.28 9.79
N ILE A 1090 -45.26 8.49 10.37
CA ILE A 1090 -43.83 8.79 10.37
C ILE A 1090 -43.26 7.99 9.21
N GLU A 1091 -42.89 8.67 8.13
CA GLU A 1091 -42.31 8.03 6.95
C GLU A 1091 -40.79 7.90 7.07
N ASP A 1092 -40.14 8.95 7.58
CA ASP A 1092 -38.70 9.07 7.75
C ASP A 1092 -38.33 9.89 9.01
N LEU A 1093 -37.03 10.00 9.28
CA LEU A 1093 -36.50 10.73 10.43
C LEU A 1093 -36.79 12.24 10.39
N ARG A 1094 -36.85 12.81 9.18
CA ARG A 1094 -37.15 14.23 8.96
C ARG A 1094 -38.60 14.55 9.32
N GLY A 1095 -39.53 13.72 8.87
CA GLY A 1095 -40.96 13.78 9.21
C GLY A 1095 -41.17 13.65 10.71
N TYR A 1096 -40.51 12.67 11.34
CA TYR A 1096 -40.53 12.51 12.80
C TYR A 1096 -40.04 13.76 13.55
N SER A 1097 -38.89 14.31 13.15
CA SER A 1097 -38.32 15.52 13.75
C SER A 1097 -39.26 16.73 13.61
N ASN A 1098 -39.91 16.89 12.45
CA ASN A 1098 -40.86 17.96 12.20
C ASN A 1098 -42.14 17.83 13.02
N LEU A 1099 -42.67 16.61 13.21
CA LEU A 1099 -43.83 16.37 14.07
C LEU A 1099 -43.53 16.79 15.52
N LEU A 1100 -42.35 16.46 16.03
CA LEU A 1100 -41.94 16.81 17.39
C LEU A 1100 -41.79 18.32 17.60
N LYS A 1101 -41.49 19.11 16.56
CA LYS A 1101 -41.42 20.58 16.66
C LYS A 1101 -42.80 21.23 16.86
N GLN A 1102 -43.88 20.52 16.58
CA GLN A 1102 -45.26 21.04 16.64
C GLN A 1102 -45.95 20.81 18.01
N LEU A 1103 -45.33 20.02 18.90
CA LEU A 1103 -45.94 19.56 20.16
C LEU A 1103 -45.45 20.37 21.37
N GLU A 1104 -46.21 20.34 22.47
CA GLU A 1104 -45.91 21.04 23.72
C GLU A 1104 -45.67 20.09 24.91
N ALA A 1105 -44.93 20.58 25.90
CA ALA A 1105 -44.62 19.81 27.11
C ALA A 1105 -45.89 19.55 27.92
N GLY A 1106 -46.10 18.31 28.33
CA GLY A 1106 -47.32 17.85 29.00
C GLY A 1106 -48.36 17.24 28.05
N ASP A 1107 -48.16 17.35 26.73
CA ASP A 1107 -49.00 16.64 25.76
C ASP A 1107 -48.86 15.14 25.94
N THR A 1108 -49.99 14.42 25.90
CA THR A 1108 -50.01 12.96 25.82
C THR A 1108 -50.22 12.58 24.37
N VAL A 1109 -49.21 11.98 23.75
CA VAL A 1109 -49.23 11.59 22.34
C VAL A 1109 -49.33 10.07 22.20
N LEU A 1110 -50.10 9.61 21.22
CA LEU A 1110 -50.22 8.20 20.86
C LEU A 1110 -49.17 7.84 19.82
N LEU A 1111 -48.20 7.03 20.21
CA LEU A 1111 -47.18 6.46 19.32
C LEU A 1111 -47.59 5.06 18.88
N VAL A 1112 -47.60 4.82 17.58
CA VAL A 1112 -47.69 3.47 17.01
C VAL A 1112 -46.29 2.99 16.72
N ILE A 1113 -45.88 1.89 17.35
CA ILE A 1113 -44.55 1.30 17.19
C ILE A 1113 -44.63 -0.14 16.68
N GLU A 1114 -43.63 -0.58 15.92
CA GLU A 1114 -43.42 -1.97 15.55
C GLU A 1114 -42.25 -2.54 16.34
N ARG A 1115 -42.44 -3.73 16.91
CA ARG A 1115 -41.41 -4.48 17.65
C ARG A 1115 -41.55 -5.95 17.30
N LYS A 1116 -40.51 -6.52 16.66
CA LYS A 1116 -40.48 -7.93 16.22
C LYS A 1116 -41.72 -8.32 15.40
N ASP A 1117 -42.07 -7.50 14.41
CA ASP A 1117 -43.22 -7.66 13.50
C ASP A 1117 -44.62 -7.49 14.14
N ASP A 1118 -44.70 -7.17 15.44
CA ASP A 1118 -45.96 -6.83 16.12
C ASP A 1118 -46.10 -5.30 16.28
N THR A 1119 -47.30 -4.76 16.06
CA THR A 1119 -47.61 -3.34 16.23
C THR A 1119 -48.21 -3.06 17.61
N PHE A 1120 -47.71 -2.03 18.30
CA PHE A 1120 -48.15 -1.60 19.62
C PHE A 1120 -48.55 -0.12 19.59
N GLU A 1121 -49.60 0.21 20.34
CA GLU A 1121 -49.99 1.59 20.64
C GLU A 1121 -49.49 1.98 22.02
N VAL A 1122 -48.73 3.06 22.12
CA VAL A 1122 -48.08 3.51 23.34
C VAL A 1122 -48.42 4.97 23.58
N ASN A 1123 -49.05 5.28 24.71
CA ASN A 1123 -49.28 6.65 25.14
C ASN A 1123 -48.03 7.19 25.83
N VAL A 1124 -47.53 8.34 25.37
CA VAL A 1124 -46.34 8.97 25.93
C VAL A 1124 -46.66 10.39 26.36
N VAL A 1125 -46.40 10.71 27.63
CA VAL A 1125 -46.51 12.08 28.15
C VAL A 1125 -45.19 12.78 27.87
N LEU A 1126 -45.20 13.77 26.98
CA LEU A 1126 -44.01 14.52 26.59
C LEU A 1126 -43.53 15.40 27.74
N ASN A 1127 -42.24 15.32 28.05
CA ASN A 1127 -41.63 16.23 29.01
C ASN A 1127 -41.15 17.50 28.30
N LYS A 1128 -41.08 18.59 29.07
CA LYS A 1128 -40.37 19.79 28.62
C LYS A 1128 -38.91 19.42 28.39
N ARG A 1129 -38.39 19.80 27.23
CA ARG A 1129 -36.98 19.58 26.89
C ARG A 1129 -36.07 20.30 27.87
#